data_AF-A0A2T0WXZ3-F1
#
_entry.id   AF-A0A2T0WXZ3-F1
#
_cell.length_a   1.000
_cell.length_b   1.000
_cell.length_c   1.000
_cell.angle_alpha   90.00
_cell.angle_beta   90.00
_cell.angle_gamma   90.00
#
_symmetry.space_group_name_H-M   'P 1'
#
loop_
_entity.id
_entity.type
_entity.pdbx_description
1 polymer ?
#
loop_
_entity_poly.entity_id
_entity_poly.type
_entity_poly.pdbx_seq_one_letter_code
_entity_poly.pdbx_strand_id
1 'polypeptide(L)'
;MLTFSGVTGTGEARFDLDLRSLQQSPDGTLIYGVTGTGGGLSVWEIGADGALVLRQTVSFENSPWLANPEVACILMIPDSAFLALSLSAEGLYGFEIGTDGLFATDLGQSAYGATGYTTALTTSPSGYVMATSEGYDVTTLWVTGESQTTSKQIAGTVAELQTISTSSGTLLFASNATKDALQVYTVNNSSLMLSDTIGAAQGLGLDRPTDIEVIAAYDQIWATVAGGGSSSLSVVKVSSTGQVELSDHVIDAATTYFQNATTLSSFAHQGRSYILTSGGDGGVSAFLLLPDGTLRHVQSLYLPDLPTITDLLVITESPSPIVLASTENGIASFTLDLPDQGAIGTATSGHDILTVNHEEMANGLEGDDIFLINGAATITGGSGADIFRPARDVSAFTITDFDPDADRLDLSQLTFLRSLSQIQVETTNSGATVRYQGLEITIHSASGASLSADEVLQDALPPEFHLLGIGTSEVGTADRDRMTGTLYGDTLLGGGRVDTIFGGAGDDLLKGGSGGDILWGETSNDTIYGNFGHDRISGGSGDDLLLGQAHNDRLWGNEGADRLFGHLGNDSLFGGGGDDRLAGGNGADSLKGDAGADYVDGGGGNDRLIGDAGNDKLLGAAGNDMLIGGDGRDSLNGGTHSDTLIGGVGIDFLIGGAGNDRLRGGPDTDHLRGGDGADRFIFFPGEGRDWIYDFDVTQDRLVLGEISKDQLSFRPTNWGLAIDLPDGMIGLRGLDDVPDDCFVFI
;
A
#
# COMPACT_ATOMS: atom_id res chain seq x y z
N MET A 1 -0.98 3.00 -3.88
CA MET A 1 -1.12 3.04 -5.36
C MET A 1 -1.94 4.24 -5.88
N LEU A 2 -1.50 4.91 -6.95
CA LEU A 2 -2.32 5.85 -7.72
C LEU A 2 -3.35 5.07 -8.56
N THR A 3 -4.64 5.20 -8.25
CA THR A 3 -5.71 4.49 -8.99
C THR A 3 -6.53 5.46 -9.83
N PHE A 4 -6.62 5.20 -11.14
CA PHE A 4 -7.43 5.99 -12.06
C PHE A 4 -8.91 5.62 -11.94
N SER A 5 -9.74 6.60 -11.57
CA SER A 5 -11.18 6.40 -11.34
C SER A 5 -12.04 6.75 -12.56
N GLY A 6 -11.44 7.36 -13.59
CA GLY A 6 -12.08 7.68 -14.86
C GLY A 6 -11.97 9.16 -15.25
N VAL A 7 -12.43 9.48 -16.45
CA VAL A 7 -12.59 10.85 -16.93
C VAL A 7 -14.08 11.18 -16.91
N THR A 8 -14.44 12.22 -16.15
CA THR A 8 -15.81 12.73 -16.20
C THR A 8 -15.92 13.70 -17.38
N GLY A 9 -16.53 13.22 -18.47
CA GLY A 9 -16.92 14.09 -19.58
C GLY A 9 -18.03 15.03 -19.12
N THR A 10 -17.76 16.33 -19.12
CA THR A 10 -18.71 17.37 -18.70
C THR A 10 -19.78 17.66 -19.76
N GLY A 11 -19.65 17.09 -20.96
CA GLY A 11 -20.60 17.26 -22.07
C GLY A 11 -20.32 18.43 -23.01
N GLU A 12 -19.28 19.24 -22.76
CA GLU A 12 -18.86 20.36 -23.63
C GLU A 12 -17.35 20.32 -23.93
N ALA A 13 -16.99 20.83 -25.12
CA ALA A 13 -15.85 20.31 -25.88
C ALA A 13 -14.46 20.91 -25.58
N ARG A 14 -14.34 21.86 -24.66
CA ARG A 14 -13.05 22.43 -24.24
C ARG A 14 -13.18 23.03 -22.85
N PHE A 15 -12.57 22.40 -21.86
CA PHE A 15 -12.30 23.02 -20.57
C PHE A 15 -10.81 23.31 -20.50
N ASP A 16 -10.47 24.57 -20.24
CA ASP A 16 -9.16 24.97 -19.74
C ASP A 16 -9.43 25.34 -18.29
N LEU A 17 -9.33 24.34 -17.41
CA LEU A 17 -9.71 24.46 -16.01
C LEU A 17 -8.47 24.78 -15.19
N ASP A 18 -8.34 26.03 -14.76
CA ASP A 18 -7.62 26.36 -13.53
C ASP A 18 -8.54 25.97 -12.35
N LEU A 19 -8.14 24.95 -11.60
CA LEU A 19 -8.83 24.37 -10.45
C LEU A 19 -8.19 24.91 -9.17
N ARG A 20 -8.84 25.87 -8.50
CA ARG A 20 -8.38 26.39 -7.21
C ARG A 20 -9.32 25.98 -6.06
N SER A 21 -8.75 25.69 -4.90
CA SER A 21 -9.43 25.27 -3.65
C SER A 21 -9.88 26.50 -2.81
N LEU A 22 -10.77 26.47 -1.79
CA LEU A 22 -11.70 25.48 -1.23
C LEU A 22 -12.72 26.28 -0.36
N GLN A 23 -14.02 25.97 -0.39
CA GLN A 23 -14.93 26.32 0.71
C GLN A 23 -15.57 25.05 1.23
N GLN A 24 -15.47 24.83 2.55
CA GLN A 24 -16.16 23.71 3.20
C GLN A 24 -17.67 23.90 3.13
N SER A 25 -18.33 22.89 2.55
CA SER A 25 -19.76 22.66 2.64
C SER A 25 -20.02 21.59 3.71
N PRO A 26 -21.19 21.58 4.37
CA PRO A 26 -21.58 20.47 5.26
C PRO A 26 -21.60 19.09 4.58
N ASP A 27 -21.69 19.05 3.25
CA ASP A 27 -21.91 17.86 2.44
C ASP A 27 -20.71 17.48 1.53
N GLY A 28 -19.65 18.30 1.48
CA GLY A 28 -18.46 18.04 0.66
C GLY A 28 -17.55 19.26 0.41
N THR A 29 -16.61 19.11 -0.53
CA THR A 29 -15.67 20.18 -0.94
C THR A 29 -16.17 20.86 -2.22
N LEU A 30 -16.23 22.20 -2.23
CA LEU A 30 -16.56 22.99 -3.43
C LEU A 30 -15.31 23.37 -4.22
N ILE A 31 -15.37 23.16 -5.53
CA ILE A 31 -14.31 23.41 -6.51
C ILE A 31 -14.81 24.47 -7.48
N TYR A 32 -14.01 25.52 -7.66
CA TYR A 32 -14.31 26.62 -8.57
C TYR A 32 -13.42 26.49 -9.80
N GLY A 33 -14.01 26.65 -10.98
CA GLY A 33 -13.27 26.51 -12.22
C GLY A 33 -13.84 27.39 -13.34
N VAL A 34 -13.01 27.69 -14.33
CA VAL A 34 -13.43 28.41 -15.54
C VAL A 34 -13.82 27.43 -16.64
N THR A 35 -14.85 27.79 -17.41
CA THR A 35 -15.28 27.03 -18.58
C THR A 35 -14.77 27.70 -19.86
N GLY A 36 -14.34 26.91 -20.85
CA GLY A 36 -13.82 27.39 -22.14
C GLY A 36 -14.86 28.05 -23.08
N THR A 37 -14.66 27.91 -24.39
CA THR A 37 -15.28 28.73 -25.49
C THR A 37 -16.74 29.15 -25.23
N GLY A 38 -16.92 30.45 -24.96
CA GLY A 38 -18.16 31.06 -24.45
C GLY A 38 -17.88 31.88 -23.19
N GLY A 39 -16.87 31.46 -22.42
CA GLY A 39 -16.42 32.10 -21.17
C GLY A 39 -17.43 31.86 -20.05
N GLY A 40 -16.99 31.45 -18.87
CA GLY A 40 -17.90 31.25 -17.75
C GLY A 40 -17.24 30.72 -16.50
N LEU A 41 -17.97 30.76 -15.39
CA LEU A 41 -17.56 30.17 -14.13
C LEU A 41 -18.39 28.93 -13.85
N SER A 42 -17.79 27.97 -13.18
CA SER A 42 -18.47 26.77 -12.69
C SER A 42 -18.10 26.50 -11.24
N VAL A 43 -19.07 26.00 -10.48
CA VAL A 43 -18.88 25.48 -9.13
C VAL A 43 -19.28 24.02 -9.15
N TRP A 44 -18.37 23.16 -8.72
CA TRP A 44 -18.56 21.72 -8.57
C TRP A 44 -18.48 21.36 -7.10
N GLU A 45 -19.20 20.33 -6.69
CA GLU A 45 -19.07 19.73 -5.37
C GLU A 45 -18.53 18.32 -5.54
N ILE A 46 -17.55 17.96 -4.72
CA ILE A 46 -17.02 16.61 -4.66
C ILE A 46 -17.40 15.95 -3.34
N GLY A 47 -18.02 14.77 -3.44
CA GLY A 47 -18.35 13.93 -2.29
C GLY A 47 -17.14 13.11 -1.83
N ALA A 48 -17.28 12.44 -0.68
CA ALA A 48 -16.24 11.55 -0.15
C ALA A 48 -15.94 10.33 -1.04
N ASP A 49 -16.85 10.00 -1.97
CA ASP A 49 -16.68 8.96 -2.99
C ASP A 49 -15.94 9.46 -4.25
N GLY A 50 -15.53 10.73 -4.28
CA GLY A 50 -14.86 11.36 -5.41
C GLY A 50 -15.78 11.72 -6.58
N ALA A 51 -17.10 11.57 -6.43
CA ALA A 51 -18.04 11.95 -7.48
C ALA A 51 -18.17 13.48 -7.57
N LEU A 52 -17.99 14.02 -8.78
CA LEU A 52 -18.16 15.45 -9.08
C LEU A 52 -19.60 15.77 -9.48
N VAL A 53 -20.21 16.74 -8.79
CA VAL A 53 -21.56 17.24 -9.06
C VAL A 53 -21.50 18.73 -9.41
N LEU A 54 -21.98 19.10 -10.59
CA LEU A 54 -22.10 20.52 -10.98
C LEU A 54 -23.18 21.22 -10.15
N ARG A 55 -22.80 22.29 -9.43
CA ARG A 55 -23.68 23.08 -8.57
C ARG A 55 -24.17 24.37 -9.21
N GLN A 56 -23.29 25.07 -9.94
CA GLN A 56 -23.63 26.32 -10.61
C GLN A 56 -22.76 26.54 -11.85
N THR A 57 -23.32 27.20 -12.86
CA THR A 57 -22.57 27.75 -13.99
C THR A 57 -23.01 29.19 -14.24
N VAL A 58 -22.06 30.07 -14.53
CA VAL A 58 -22.28 31.45 -14.96
C VAL A 58 -21.69 31.59 -16.35
N SER A 59 -22.52 31.84 -17.37
CA SER A 59 -22.08 32.00 -18.75
C SER A 59 -21.82 33.47 -19.11
N PHE A 60 -20.74 33.71 -19.85
CA PHE A 60 -20.30 35.00 -20.37
C PHE A 60 -20.46 35.10 -21.90
N GLU A 61 -21.22 34.20 -22.54
CA GLU A 61 -21.36 34.11 -24.01
C GLU A 61 -21.76 35.44 -24.70
N ASN A 62 -22.42 36.33 -23.96
CA ASN A 62 -22.89 37.64 -24.46
C ASN A 62 -22.09 38.84 -23.93
N SER A 63 -21.00 38.59 -23.19
CA SER A 63 -20.15 39.60 -22.58
C SER A 63 -18.80 39.62 -23.30
N PRO A 64 -18.64 40.40 -24.37
CA PRO A 64 -17.37 40.48 -25.12
C PRO A 64 -16.20 40.96 -24.26
N TRP A 65 -16.50 41.64 -23.14
CA TRP A 65 -15.55 42.12 -22.14
C TRP A 65 -15.07 41.03 -21.16
N LEU A 66 -15.78 39.89 -21.07
CA LEU A 66 -15.49 38.75 -20.19
C LEU A 66 -15.04 37.50 -20.97
N ALA A 67 -14.59 37.69 -22.21
CA ALA A 67 -14.14 36.60 -23.06
C ALA A 67 -12.80 36.03 -22.55
N ASN A 68 -12.73 34.71 -22.41
CA ASN A 68 -11.58 33.94 -21.89
C ASN A 68 -11.13 34.39 -20.49
N PRO A 69 -11.91 34.09 -19.43
CA PRO A 69 -11.46 34.30 -18.07
C PRO A 69 -10.33 33.34 -17.71
N GLU A 70 -9.43 33.77 -16.84
CA GLU A 70 -8.53 32.91 -16.07
C GLU A 70 -8.86 33.15 -14.58
N VAL A 71 -9.03 32.09 -13.81
CA VAL A 71 -9.32 32.23 -12.37
C VAL A 71 -8.04 32.57 -11.65
N ALA A 72 -8.06 33.66 -10.89
CA ALA A 72 -6.87 34.21 -10.27
C ALA A 72 -6.62 33.65 -8.87
N CYS A 73 -7.67 33.63 -8.06
CA CYS A 73 -7.60 33.31 -6.63
C CYS A 73 -8.95 33.49 -5.95
N ILE A 74 -9.18 32.71 -4.88
CA ILE A 74 -10.22 32.99 -3.89
C ILE A 74 -9.60 33.77 -2.73
N LEU A 75 -10.13 34.96 -2.46
CA LEU A 75 -9.73 35.82 -1.36
C LEU A 75 -10.69 35.60 -0.18
N MET A 76 -10.18 35.00 0.89
CA MET A 76 -10.90 34.89 2.16
C MET A 76 -10.57 36.10 3.03
N ILE A 77 -11.56 36.94 3.32
CA ILE A 77 -11.45 38.03 4.31
C ILE A 77 -12.32 37.72 5.53
N PRO A 78 -12.09 38.35 6.70
CA PRO A 78 -12.97 38.20 7.84
C PRO A 78 -14.40 38.57 7.43
N ASP A 79 -15.30 37.58 7.42
CA ASP A 79 -16.74 37.68 7.10
C ASP A 79 -17.15 37.67 5.61
N SER A 80 -16.23 37.49 4.64
CA SER A 80 -16.61 37.37 3.22
C SER A 80 -15.57 36.59 2.39
N ALA A 81 -16.00 36.00 1.28
CA ALA A 81 -15.13 35.34 0.31
C ALA A 81 -15.37 35.97 -1.07
N PHE A 82 -14.30 36.22 -1.81
CA PHE A 82 -14.38 36.80 -3.16
C PHE A 82 -13.56 35.99 -4.13
N LEU A 83 -14.11 35.72 -5.31
CA LEU A 83 -13.37 35.18 -6.44
C LEU A 83 -12.86 36.36 -7.29
N ALA A 84 -11.55 36.43 -7.52
CA ALA A 84 -10.98 37.34 -8.50
C ALA A 84 -10.71 36.59 -9.82
N LEU A 85 -10.93 37.27 -10.94
CA LEU A 85 -10.73 36.76 -12.29
C LEU A 85 -9.82 37.69 -13.07
N SER A 86 -8.82 37.11 -13.72
CA SER A 86 -8.06 37.77 -14.77
C SER A 86 -8.82 37.63 -16.11
N LEU A 87 -8.77 38.67 -16.94
CA LEU A 87 -9.37 38.67 -18.27
C LEU A 87 -8.28 38.99 -19.29
N SER A 88 -8.09 38.07 -20.25
CA SER A 88 -7.04 38.13 -21.29
C SER A 88 -6.96 39.45 -22.07
N ALA A 89 -8.02 40.28 -22.08
CA ALA A 89 -8.06 41.54 -22.81
C ALA A 89 -8.25 42.81 -21.94
N GLU A 90 -8.81 42.71 -20.73
CA GLU A 90 -9.46 43.88 -20.11
C GLU A 90 -9.20 44.13 -18.61
N GLY A 91 -8.66 43.18 -17.85
CA GLY A 91 -8.21 43.43 -16.46
C GLY A 91 -8.81 42.50 -15.42
N LEU A 92 -8.86 42.97 -14.17
CA LEU A 92 -9.26 42.18 -13.00
C LEU A 92 -10.74 42.40 -12.65
N TYR A 93 -11.49 41.31 -12.55
CA TYR A 93 -12.92 41.29 -12.22
C TYR A 93 -13.17 40.51 -10.91
N GLY A 94 -14.23 40.81 -10.17
CA GLY A 94 -14.52 40.19 -8.87
C GLY A 94 -15.95 39.68 -8.71
N PHE A 95 -16.12 38.54 -8.05
CA PHE A 95 -17.40 37.98 -7.64
C PHE A 95 -17.41 37.71 -6.13
N GLU A 96 -18.49 38.07 -5.45
CA GLU A 96 -18.75 37.64 -4.07
C GLU A 96 -19.20 36.17 -4.06
N ILE A 97 -18.63 35.40 -3.14
CA ILE A 97 -19.03 34.03 -2.84
C ILE A 97 -19.98 34.07 -1.64
N GLY A 98 -21.18 33.56 -1.83
CA GLY A 98 -22.22 33.51 -0.82
C GLY A 98 -21.91 32.54 0.32
N THR A 99 -22.71 32.57 1.38
CA THR A 99 -22.56 31.64 2.51
C THR A 99 -22.86 30.18 2.14
N ASP A 100 -23.51 29.95 1.00
CA ASP A 100 -23.75 28.64 0.40
C ASP A 100 -22.62 28.18 -0.55
N GLY A 101 -21.56 28.99 -0.68
CA GLY A 101 -20.42 28.72 -1.55
C GLY A 101 -20.69 28.97 -3.03
N LEU A 102 -21.86 29.50 -3.39
CA LEU A 102 -22.22 29.83 -4.77
C LEU A 102 -21.91 31.31 -5.08
N PHE A 103 -21.79 31.66 -6.35
CA PHE A 103 -21.60 33.04 -6.77
C PHE A 103 -22.85 33.88 -6.44
N ALA A 104 -22.66 34.96 -5.68
CA ALA A 104 -23.73 35.82 -5.17
C ALA A 104 -23.83 37.17 -5.90
N THR A 105 -22.83 38.04 -5.74
CA THR A 105 -22.85 39.42 -6.24
C THR A 105 -21.68 39.69 -7.19
N ASP A 106 -21.95 40.32 -8.32
CA ASP A 106 -20.92 40.89 -9.20
C ASP A 106 -20.35 42.17 -8.58
N LEU A 107 -19.04 42.19 -8.31
CA LEU A 107 -18.33 43.33 -7.71
C LEU A 107 -17.82 44.35 -8.74
N GLY A 108 -17.86 44.01 -10.03
CA GLY A 108 -17.40 44.84 -11.12
C GLY A 108 -15.88 44.79 -11.38
N GLN A 109 -15.46 45.52 -12.42
CA GLN A 109 -14.09 45.60 -12.88
C GLN A 109 -13.27 46.60 -12.05
N SER A 110 -12.11 46.16 -11.56
CA SER A 110 -11.22 46.99 -10.74
C SER A 110 -9.99 47.52 -11.49
N ALA A 111 -9.63 46.90 -12.63
CA ALA A 111 -8.45 47.21 -13.43
C ALA A 111 -8.75 47.28 -14.93
N TYR A 112 -8.00 48.12 -15.67
CA TYR A 112 -8.09 48.26 -17.13
C TYR A 112 -6.79 47.81 -17.82
N GLY A 113 -6.91 46.89 -18.80
CA GLY A 113 -5.82 46.41 -19.67
C GLY A 113 -5.61 44.90 -19.59
N ALA A 114 -4.98 44.29 -20.61
CA ALA A 114 -4.72 42.84 -20.64
C ALA A 114 -3.93 42.40 -19.39
N THR A 115 -4.52 41.53 -18.58
CA THR A 115 -3.88 40.89 -17.43
C THR A 115 -3.48 39.46 -17.81
N GLY A 116 -2.29 39.04 -17.39
CA GLY A 116 -1.83 37.65 -17.46
C GLY A 116 -2.04 36.96 -16.11
N TYR A 117 -1.04 36.22 -15.64
CA TYR A 117 -1.06 35.53 -14.35
C TYR A 117 -1.34 36.44 -13.15
N THR A 118 -2.08 35.91 -12.18
CA THR A 118 -2.65 36.64 -11.04
C THR A 118 -2.58 35.79 -9.78
N THR A 119 -2.26 36.41 -8.63
CA THR A 119 -2.23 35.74 -7.32
C THR A 119 -2.89 36.61 -6.25
N ALA A 120 -3.52 36.00 -5.25
CA ALA A 120 -4.06 36.72 -4.09
C ALA A 120 -2.97 37.08 -3.09
N LEU A 121 -3.11 38.24 -2.47
CA LEU A 121 -2.25 38.67 -1.37
C LEU A 121 -3.12 39.22 -0.22
N THR A 122 -3.32 38.44 0.83
CA THR A 122 -4.00 38.87 2.06
C THR A 122 -3.04 39.57 3.03
N THR A 123 -2.51 40.75 2.70
CA THR A 123 -1.64 41.51 3.65
C THR A 123 -2.37 42.43 4.62
N SER A 124 -3.70 42.56 4.57
CA SER A 124 -4.45 43.42 5.50
C SER A 124 -5.91 42.96 5.67
N PRO A 125 -6.65 43.50 6.67
CA PRO A 125 -8.09 43.28 6.82
C PRO A 125 -8.92 43.67 5.58
N SER A 126 -8.31 44.38 4.62
CA SER A 126 -8.94 44.85 3.38
C SER A 126 -8.62 43.99 2.16
N GLY A 127 -7.62 43.10 2.23
CA GLY A 127 -7.18 42.24 1.12
C GLY A 127 -6.52 42.99 -0.05
N TYR A 128 -5.56 42.37 -0.72
CA TYR A 128 -4.98 42.86 -1.98
C TYR A 128 -4.97 41.73 -3.02
N VAL A 129 -5.07 42.09 -4.30
CA VAL A 129 -4.90 41.17 -5.43
C VAL A 129 -3.71 41.64 -6.25
N MET A 130 -2.74 40.77 -6.47
CA MET A 130 -1.58 41.05 -7.31
C MET A 130 -1.81 40.47 -8.69
N ALA A 131 -1.66 41.29 -9.73
CA ALA A 131 -1.88 40.87 -11.12
C ALA A 131 -0.68 41.25 -11.99
N THR A 132 -0.30 40.37 -12.91
CA THR A 132 0.63 40.68 -14.01
C THR A 132 -0.15 41.03 -15.27
N SER A 133 0.48 41.73 -16.22
CA SER A 133 -0.09 41.96 -17.56
C SER A 133 0.64 41.16 -18.62
N GLU A 134 -0.07 40.40 -19.46
CA GLU A 134 0.51 39.75 -20.62
C GLU A 134 1.16 40.77 -21.58
N GLY A 135 2.38 40.47 -22.03
CA GLY A 135 3.09 41.28 -23.03
C GLY A 135 3.80 42.55 -22.52
N TYR A 136 3.77 42.83 -21.21
CA TYR A 136 4.50 43.96 -20.62
C TYR A 136 5.20 43.57 -19.30
N ASP A 137 6.41 44.08 -19.08
CA ASP A 137 7.30 43.87 -17.90
C ASP A 137 6.74 44.41 -16.55
N VAL A 138 5.44 44.26 -16.24
CA VAL A 138 4.79 44.95 -15.12
C VAL A 138 3.85 44.05 -14.31
N THR A 139 4.16 43.89 -13.02
CA THR A 139 3.21 43.46 -11.99
C THR A 139 2.57 44.69 -11.35
N THR A 140 1.26 44.69 -11.16
CA THR A 140 0.52 45.77 -10.51
C THR A 140 -0.24 45.22 -9.30
N LEU A 141 -0.12 45.91 -8.16
CA LEU A 141 -0.86 45.60 -6.94
C LEU A 141 -2.21 46.35 -6.96
N TRP A 142 -3.31 45.60 -6.86
CA TRP A 142 -4.68 46.12 -6.79
C TRP A 142 -5.27 45.85 -5.40
N VAL A 143 -6.12 46.76 -4.90
CA VAL A 143 -6.85 46.60 -3.63
C VAL A 143 -8.33 46.43 -3.95
N THR A 144 -8.95 45.34 -3.52
CA THR A 144 -10.40 45.15 -3.67
C THR A 144 -11.12 45.94 -2.58
N GLY A 145 -11.53 47.19 -2.86
CA GLY A 145 -12.37 48.00 -1.96
C GLY A 145 -12.08 49.50 -1.95
N GLU A 146 -10.87 49.92 -2.31
CA GLU A 146 -10.51 51.32 -2.49
C GLU A 146 -9.68 51.48 -3.78
N SER A 147 -10.02 52.46 -4.61
CA SER A 147 -9.31 52.75 -5.86
C SER A 147 -7.95 53.41 -5.57
N GLN A 148 -6.98 52.64 -5.06
CA GLN A 148 -5.57 53.05 -4.99
C GLN A 148 -4.70 52.08 -5.81
N THR A 149 -4.23 52.54 -6.96
CA THR A 149 -3.28 51.81 -7.81
C THR A 149 -1.86 52.19 -7.42
N THR A 150 -1.05 51.22 -6.99
CA THR A 150 0.42 51.37 -6.93
C THR A 150 1.06 50.28 -7.79
N SER A 151 1.73 50.67 -8.87
CA SER A 151 2.40 49.72 -9.78
C SER A 151 3.89 49.57 -9.41
N LYS A 152 4.38 48.33 -9.43
CA LYS A 152 5.77 47.96 -9.11
C LYS A 152 6.22 46.85 -10.08
N GLN A 153 7.13 47.18 -10.99
CA GLN A 153 7.52 46.29 -12.08
C GLN A 153 8.40 45.10 -11.62
N ILE A 154 8.01 43.89 -12.01
CA ILE A 154 8.88 42.71 -12.08
C ILE A 154 9.32 42.61 -13.54
N ALA A 155 10.61 42.76 -13.81
CA ALA A 155 11.13 42.69 -15.18
C ALA A 155 11.16 41.24 -15.69
N GLY A 156 10.76 41.01 -16.93
CA GLY A 156 10.70 39.68 -17.54
C GLY A 156 9.33 39.01 -17.45
N THR A 157 9.12 37.95 -18.24
CA THR A 157 7.88 37.17 -18.23
C THR A 157 7.83 36.29 -16.99
N VAL A 158 6.83 36.52 -16.15
CA VAL A 158 6.52 35.67 -14.99
C VAL A 158 5.58 34.55 -15.45
N ALA A 159 5.88 33.31 -15.09
CA ALA A 159 5.06 32.14 -15.40
C ALA A 159 4.01 31.87 -14.31
N GLU A 160 4.37 32.03 -13.03
CA GLU A 160 3.44 31.83 -11.90
C GLU A 160 3.85 32.68 -10.68
N LEU A 161 2.86 33.02 -9.85
CA LEU A 161 3.04 33.80 -8.61
C LEU A 161 2.41 33.10 -7.39
N GLN A 162 3.18 33.00 -6.31
CA GLN A 162 2.73 32.45 -5.03
C GLN A 162 3.04 33.43 -3.89
N THR A 163 2.26 33.38 -2.81
CA THR A 163 2.52 34.20 -1.62
C THR A 163 2.47 33.38 -0.35
N ILE A 164 3.28 33.77 0.65
CA ILE A 164 3.20 33.19 1.99
C ILE A 164 3.37 34.26 3.05
N SER A 165 2.56 34.19 4.11
CA SER A 165 2.68 35.08 5.26
C SER A 165 3.71 34.56 6.25
N THR A 166 4.63 35.42 6.68
CA THR A 166 5.69 35.10 7.63
C THR A 166 5.65 36.05 8.82
N SER A 167 6.43 35.75 9.86
CA SER A 167 6.65 36.67 10.99
C SER A 167 7.25 38.03 10.58
N SER A 168 7.90 38.11 9.42
CA SER A 168 8.58 39.31 8.92
C SER A 168 7.75 40.09 7.88
N GLY A 169 6.54 39.62 7.57
CA GLY A 169 5.68 40.16 6.51
C GLY A 169 5.34 39.09 5.48
N THR A 170 4.75 39.50 4.36
CA THR A 170 4.38 38.58 3.29
C THR A 170 5.48 38.52 2.24
N LEU A 171 5.82 37.31 1.82
CA LEU A 171 6.72 37.07 0.70
C LEU A 171 5.90 36.80 -0.55
N LEU A 172 6.36 37.34 -1.68
CA LEU A 172 5.86 37.06 -3.03
C LEU A 172 6.96 36.33 -3.79
N PHE A 173 6.60 35.20 -4.37
CA PHE A 173 7.46 34.37 -5.20
C PHE A 173 7.03 34.54 -6.65
N ALA A 174 8.01 34.70 -7.53
CA ALA A 174 7.78 34.81 -8.98
C ALA A 174 8.72 33.86 -9.73
N SER A 175 8.15 32.89 -10.43
CA SER A 175 8.88 32.07 -11.39
C SER A 175 9.03 32.86 -12.69
N ASN A 176 10.26 33.25 -13.06
CA ASN A 176 10.52 34.16 -14.18
C ASN A 176 11.08 33.40 -15.38
N ALA A 177 10.21 33.10 -16.34
CA ALA A 177 10.51 32.32 -17.55
C ALA A 177 11.56 32.99 -18.44
N THR A 178 11.65 34.32 -18.49
CA THR A 178 12.68 34.99 -19.32
C THR A 178 14.06 35.02 -18.69
N LYS A 179 14.14 34.88 -17.36
CA LYS A 179 15.39 34.92 -16.61
C LYS A 179 15.85 33.54 -16.16
N ASP A 180 15.04 32.51 -16.38
CA ASP A 180 15.27 31.16 -15.90
C ASP A 180 15.58 31.16 -14.38
N ALA A 181 14.74 31.86 -13.62
CA ALA A 181 15.00 32.15 -12.22
C ALA A 181 13.74 32.25 -11.36
N LEU A 182 13.87 31.88 -10.10
CA LEU A 182 12.95 32.23 -9.04
C LEU A 182 13.38 33.57 -8.41
N GLN A 183 12.43 34.50 -8.31
CA GLN A 183 12.62 35.78 -7.64
C GLN A 183 11.72 35.87 -6.40
N VAL A 184 12.28 36.24 -5.25
CA VAL A 184 11.53 36.39 -4.00
C VAL A 184 11.52 37.85 -3.59
N TYR A 185 10.33 38.35 -3.25
CA TYR A 185 10.11 39.72 -2.87
C TYR A 185 9.45 39.81 -1.50
N THR A 186 9.82 40.80 -0.69
CA THR A 186 9.04 41.18 0.49
C THR A 186 7.98 42.21 0.10
N VAL A 187 6.76 41.98 0.58
CA VAL A 187 5.60 42.83 0.38
C VAL A 187 5.28 43.59 1.67
N ASN A 188 5.29 44.92 1.58
CA ASN A 188 4.81 45.82 2.63
C ASN A 188 3.65 46.67 2.09
N ASN A 189 2.89 47.36 2.98
CA ASN A 189 1.67 48.16 2.75
C ASN A 189 1.63 49.13 1.54
N SER A 190 2.71 49.26 0.76
CA SER A 190 2.77 49.96 -0.54
C SER A 190 4.07 49.68 -1.32
N SER A 191 4.87 48.67 -0.95
CA SER A 191 6.17 48.43 -1.60
C SER A 191 6.45 46.95 -1.83
N LEU A 192 6.82 46.63 -3.07
CA LEU A 192 7.51 45.41 -3.44
C LEU A 192 9.02 45.66 -3.44
N MET A 193 9.79 44.83 -2.71
CA MET A 193 11.25 44.88 -2.66
C MET A 193 11.81 43.49 -2.99
N LEU A 194 12.73 43.40 -3.94
CA LEU A 194 13.41 42.14 -4.26
C LEU A 194 14.31 41.76 -3.10
N SER A 195 14.03 40.60 -2.50
CA SER A 195 14.81 40.04 -1.40
C SER A 195 15.96 39.21 -1.93
N ASP A 196 15.69 38.33 -2.90
CA ASP A 196 16.70 37.46 -3.49
C ASP A 196 16.29 36.93 -4.87
N THR A 197 17.25 36.35 -5.61
CA THR A 197 17.02 35.69 -6.90
C THR A 197 17.95 34.50 -7.04
N ILE A 198 17.37 33.36 -7.45
CA ILE A 198 18.12 32.13 -7.74
C ILE A 198 17.77 31.62 -9.14
N GLY A 199 18.79 31.44 -9.97
CA GLY A 199 18.68 30.91 -11.32
C GLY A 199 19.99 30.25 -11.76
N ALA A 200 20.21 30.10 -13.06
CA ALA A 200 21.40 29.44 -13.62
C ALA A 200 22.74 29.97 -13.07
N ALA A 201 22.84 31.27 -12.79
CA ALA A 201 24.05 31.89 -12.25
C ALA A 201 24.39 31.43 -10.82
N GLN A 202 23.40 30.91 -10.09
CA GLN A 202 23.52 30.40 -8.72
C GLN A 202 23.55 28.86 -8.68
N GLY A 203 23.67 28.20 -9.84
CA GLY A 203 23.74 26.74 -9.95
C GLY A 203 22.39 26.04 -10.09
N LEU A 204 21.30 26.79 -10.27
CA LEU A 204 19.97 26.22 -10.52
C LEU A 204 19.85 25.81 -12.00
N GLY A 205 19.71 24.51 -12.27
CA GLY A 205 19.53 23.97 -13.63
C GLY A 205 18.16 24.22 -14.25
N LEU A 206 17.48 25.29 -13.84
CA LEU A 206 16.13 25.64 -14.27
C LEU A 206 16.19 26.29 -15.66
N ASP A 207 15.37 25.80 -16.59
CA ASP A 207 15.16 26.40 -17.91
C ASP A 207 13.66 26.50 -18.18
N ARG A 208 13.19 27.68 -18.58
CA ARG A 208 11.78 28.02 -18.80
C ARG A 208 10.87 27.56 -17.64
N PRO A 209 10.99 28.17 -16.45
CA PRO A 209 10.07 27.92 -15.35
C PRO A 209 8.61 28.04 -15.80
N THR A 210 7.78 27.09 -15.39
CA THR A 210 6.38 26.94 -15.79
C THR A 210 5.42 27.10 -14.62
N ASP A 211 5.81 26.62 -13.43
CA ASP A 211 4.97 26.65 -12.24
C ASP A 211 5.83 26.78 -10.96
N ILE A 212 5.22 27.22 -9.87
CA ILE A 212 5.81 27.25 -8.53
C ILE A 212 4.76 26.90 -7.47
N GLU A 213 5.17 26.09 -6.50
CA GLU A 213 4.38 25.78 -5.32
C GLU A 213 5.16 26.10 -4.05
N VAL A 214 4.52 26.81 -3.11
CA VAL A 214 5.16 27.31 -1.88
C VAL A 214 4.43 26.82 -0.64
N ILE A 215 5.14 26.13 0.24
CA ILE A 215 4.57 25.58 1.48
C ILE A 215 5.38 25.94 2.72
N ALA A 216 4.69 26.05 3.86
CA ALA A 216 5.31 26.01 5.17
C ALA A 216 5.22 24.58 5.72
N ALA A 217 6.36 23.90 5.83
CA ALA A 217 6.46 22.54 6.33
C ALA A 217 7.75 22.37 7.15
N TYR A 218 7.69 21.54 8.19
CA TYR A 218 8.85 21.21 9.03
C TYR A 218 9.56 22.45 9.62
N ASP A 219 8.78 23.45 10.05
CA ASP A 219 9.27 24.74 10.55
C ASP A 219 10.12 25.56 9.55
N GLN A 220 10.01 25.25 8.26
CA GLN A 220 10.68 25.95 7.17
C GLN A 220 9.67 26.38 6.09
N ILE A 221 10.12 27.27 5.21
CA ILE A 221 9.39 27.62 3.98
C ILE A 221 10.14 26.99 2.82
N TRP A 222 9.42 26.22 2.02
CA TRP A 222 9.93 25.54 0.84
C TRP A 222 9.22 26.07 -0.39
N ALA A 223 9.97 26.34 -1.45
CA ALA A 223 9.43 26.64 -2.76
C ALA A 223 9.95 25.62 -3.77
N THR A 224 9.03 24.93 -4.43
CA THR A 224 9.33 23.99 -5.51
C THR A 224 9.00 24.65 -6.85
N VAL A 225 9.96 24.66 -7.76
CA VAL A 225 9.83 25.31 -9.07
C VAL A 225 9.91 24.27 -10.17
N ALA A 226 8.90 24.22 -11.03
CA ALA A 226 8.88 23.36 -12.21
C ALA A 226 9.57 24.08 -13.38
N GLY A 227 10.48 23.39 -14.05
CA GLY A 227 11.23 23.89 -15.21
C GLY A 227 10.89 23.12 -16.47
N GLY A 228 9.93 23.62 -17.25
CA GLY A 228 9.46 22.95 -18.47
C GLY A 228 10.54 22.81 -19.55
N GLY A 229 11.47 23.76 -19.71
CA GLY A 229 12.58 23.61 -20.66
C GLY A 229 13.56 22.52 -20.23
N SER A 230 13.84 22.46 -18.93
CA SER A 230 14.79 21.53 -18.32
C SER A 230 14.20 20.16 -17.96
N SER A 231 12.88 19.98 -17.97
CA SER A 231 12.20 18.80 -17.40
C SER A 231 12.67 18.51 -15.98
N SER A 232 12.60 19.51 -15.11
CA SER A 232 13.16 19.44 -13.75
C SER A 232 12.26 20.06 -12.70
N LEU A 233 12.44 19.64 -11.46
CA LEU A 233 11.91 20.26 -10.25
C LEU A 233 13.09 20.79 -9.42
N SER A 234 13.00 22.03 -8.96
CA SER A 234 14.00 22.59 -8.04
C SER A 234 13.36 22.98 -6.72
N VAL A 235 13.90 22.48 -5.60
CA VAL A 235 13.43 22.85 -4.26
C VAL A 235 14.40 23.83 -3.64
N VAL A 236 13.88 24.96 -3.17
CA VAL A 236 14.64 25.95 -2.44
C VAL A 236 14.07 26.16 -1.05
N LYS A 237 14.97 26.27 -0.07
CA LYS A 237 14.67 26.74 1.27
C LYS A 237 14.57 28.26 1.25
N VAL A 238 13.58 28.81 1.94
CA VAL A 238 13.34 30.26 1.98
C VAL A 238 13.29 30.73 3.43
N SER A 239 14.09 31.75 3.76
CA SER A 239 14.03 32.37 5.08
C SER A 239 12.78 33.26 5.23
N SER A 240 12.42 33.62 6.47
CA SER A 240 11.31 34.56 6.70
C SER A 240 11.53 35.94 6.07
N THR A 241 12.78 36.29 5.71
CA THR A 241 13.12 37.54 5.03
C THR A 241 13.25 37.39 3.51
N GLY A 242 13.01 36.20 2.97
CA GLY A 242 13.06 35.91 1.53
C GLY A 242 14.46 35.68 0.96
N GLN A 243 15.44 35.27 1.78
CA GLN A 243 16.70 34.72 1.26
C GLN A 243 16.48 33.28 0.83
N VAL A 244 17.08 32.86 -0.29
CA VAL A 244 16.87 31.53 -0.86
C VAL A 244 18.15 30.70 -0.85
N GLU A 245 18.00 29.41 -0.58
CA GLU A 245 19.08 28.42 -0.61
C GLU A 245 18.61 27.19 -1.40
N LEU A 246 19.39 26.75 -2.39
CA LEU A 246 19.07 25.55 -3.15
C LEU A 246 19.19 24.32 -2.25
N SER A 247 18.11 23.56 -2.15
CA SER A 247 18.04 22.33 -1.37
C SER A 247 18.19 21.11 -2.25
N ASP A 248 17.42 21.05 -3.34
CA ASP A 248 17.36 19.87 -4.20
C ASP A 248 17.05 20.23 -5.66
N HIS A 249 17.41 19.32 -6.56
CA HIS A 249 17.14 19.44 -7.99
C HIS A 249 16.93 18.05 -8.60
N VAL A 250 15.70 17.77 -9.03
CA VAL A 250 15.28 16.50 -9.61
C VAL A 250 15.05 16.70 -11.10
N ILE A 251 15.57 15.80 -11.92
CA ILE A 251 15.32 15.78 -13.37
C ILE A 251 14.40 14.61 -13.68
N ASP A 252 13.51 14.81 -14.63
CA ASP A 252 12.65 13.77 -15.16
C ASP A 252 13.48 12.58 -15.69
N ALA A 253 13.07 11.39 -15.30
CA ALA A 253 13.73 10.13 -15.61
C ALA A 253 12.68 9.09 -16.05
N ALA A 254 13.09 7.85 -16.33
CA ALA A 254 12.25 6.88 -17.03
C ALA A 254 11.03 6.39 -16.22
N THR A 255 11.06 6.51 -14.90
CA THR A 255 9.97 6.12 -13.98
C THR A 255 9.12 7.31 -13.54
N THR A 256 9.52 8.52 -13.91
CA THR A 256 8.74 9.73 -13.66
C THR A 256 8.07 10.21 -14.95
N TYR A 257 6.96 10.91 -14.79
CA TYR A 257 6.16 11.45 -15.90
C TYR A 257 5.95 12.94 -15.71
N PHE A 258 7.04 13.70 -15.83
CA PHE A 258 6.97 15.17 -15.83
C PHE A 258 7.92 15.81 -16.83
N GLN A 259 8.19 15.12 -17.95
CA GLN A 259 8.90 15.72 -19.07
C GLN A 259 8.23 17.04 -19.46
N ASN A 260 8.99 18.12 -19.60
CA ASN A 260 8.43 19.44 -19.81
C ASN A 260 7.35 19.81 -18.78
N ALA A 261 7.69 19.65 -17.50
CA ALA A 261 6.83 19.89 -16.35
C ALA A 261 5.92 21.12 -16.54
N THR A 262 4.61 20.91 -16.46
CA THR A 262 3.61 21.94 -16.75
C THR A 262 2.98 22.52 -15.49
N THR A 263 2.76 21.69 -14.47
CA THR A 263 2.04 22.07 -13.26
C THR A 263 2.61 21.39 -12.01
N LEU A 264 2.40 22.03 -10.85
CA LEU A 264 2.70 21.58 -9.50
C LEU A 264 1.46 21.68 -8.62
N SER A 265 1.35 20.75 -7.68
CA SER A 265 0.36 20.81 -6.61
C SER A 265 0.97 20.28 -5.33
N SER A 266 0.76 20.94 -4.19
CA SER A 266 1.19 20.40 -2.89
C SER A 266 0.01 20.08 -1.99
N PHE A 267 0.23 19.13 -1.10
CA PHE A 267 -0.73 18.84 -0.04
C PHE A 267 -0.02 18.26 1.19
N ALA A 268 -0.65 18.45 2.34
CA ALA A 268 -0.25 17.80 3.58
C ALA A 268 -1.19 16.63 3.87
N HIS A 269 -0.62 15.47 4.23
CA HIS A 269 -1.39 14.31 4.64
C HIS A 269 -0.64 13.58 5.75
N GLN A 270 -1.33 13.33 6.87
CA GLN A 270 -0.77 12.64 8.05
C GLN A 270 0.57 13.22 8.56
N GLY A 271 0.73 14.56 8.52
CA GLY A 271 1.94 15.23 9.00
C GLY A 271 3.11 15.26 8.01
N ARG A 272 2.95 14.68 6.81
CA ARG A 272 3.92 14.73 5.70
C ARG A 272 3.48 15.72 4.63
N SER A 273 4.43 16.27 3.90
CA SER A 273 4.21 17.19 2.79
C SER A 273 4.59 16.54 1.47
N TYR A 274 3.69 16.61 0.49
CA TYR A 274 3.87 15.99 -0.81
C TYR A 274 3.78 17.05 -1.91
N ILE A 275 4.50 16.81 -3.00
CA ILE A 275 4.49 17.58 -4.24
C ILE A 275 4.08 16.66 -5.38
N LEU A 276 3.04 16.99 -6.11
CA LEU A 276 2.71 16.35 -7.38
C LEU A 276 3.16 17.23 -8.53
N THR A 277 3.53 16.58 -9.63
CA THR A 277 3.78 17.25 -10.89
C THR A 277 3.33 16.40 -12.06
N SER A 278 3.14 17.04 -13.22
CA SER A 278 2.90 16.36 -14.50
C SER A 278 3.61 17.10 -15.63
N GLY A 279 3.64 16.48 -16.81
CA GLY A 279 4.25 17.05 -18.00
C GLY A 279 3.68 16.51 -19.31
N GLY A 280 4.45 16.67 -20.38
CA GLY A 280 4.11 16.31 -21.76
C GLY A 280 4.40 14.87 -22.16
N ASP A 281 4.93 14.03 -21.27
CA ASP A 281 5.10 12.59 -21.45
C ASP A 281 3.91 11.76 -20.93
N GLY A 282 2.89 12.41 -20.38
CA GLY A 282 1.60 11.81 -20.06
C GLY A 282 1.62 11.01 -18.76
N GLY A 283 1.33 11.68 -17.64
CA GLY A 283 1.22 11.04 -16.33
C GLY A 283 1.29 12.04 -15.19
N VAL A 284 1.28 11.52 -13.97
CA VAL A 284 1.45 12.31 -12.74
C VAL A 284 2.51 11.65 -11.88
N SER A 285 3.45 12.43 -11.36
CA SER A 285 4.49 11.98 -10.44
C SER A 285 4.28 12.61 -9.07
N ALA A 286 4.25 11.80 -8.02
CA ALA A 286 4.13 12.24 -6.64
C ALA A 286 5.49 12.12 -5.93
N PHE A 287 5.84 13.17 -5.21
CA PHE A 287 7.06 13.28 -4.42
C PHE A 287 6.72 13.58 -2.95
N LEU A 288 7.44 12.97 -2.03
CA LEU A 288 7.47 13.33 -0.62
C LEU A 288 8.57 14.38 -0.43
N LEU A 289 8.23 15.51 0.19
CA LEU A 289 9.20 16.49 0.63
C LEU A 289 9.71 16.09 2.01
N LEU A 290 11.02 15.86 2.14
CA LEU A 290 11.66 15.54 3.41
C LEU A 290 11.98 16.80 4.24
N PRO A 291 12.15 16.68 5.57
CA PRO A 291 12.53 17.80 6.45
C PRO A 291 13.81 18.56 6.06
N ASP A 292 14.73 17.92 5.35
CA ASP A 292 15.96 18.53 4.82
C ASP A 292 15.78 19.19 3.44
N GLY A 293 14.56 19.20 2.90
CA GLY A 293 14.19 19.93 1.70
C GLY A 293 14.38 19.19 0.40
N THR A 294 14.57 17.87 0.45
CA THR A 294 14.72 17.07 -0.77
C THR A 294 13.44 16.35 -1.14
N LEU A 295 13.26 16.12 -2.43
CA LEU A 295 12.13 15.36 -2.96
C LEU A 295 12.49 13.90 -3.08
N ARG A 296 11.59 13.06 -2.61
CA ARG A 296 11.63 11.62 -2.82
C ARG A 296 10.48 11.20 -3.69
N HIS A 297 10.79 10.57 -4.81
CA HIS A 297 9.76 9.98 -5.62
C HIS A 297 8.98 8.95 -4.79
N VAL A 298 7.66 9.02 -4.82
CA VAL A 298 6.80 8.07 -4.10
C VAL A 298 6.22 7.11 -5.12
N GLN A 299 5.51 7.66 -6.11
CA GLN A 299 4.85 6.88 -7.14
C GLN A 299 4.57 7.74 -8.36
N SER A 300 4.44 7.09 -9.49
CA SER A 300 4.04 7.69 -10.77
C SER A 300 2.83 6.95 -11.32
N LEU A 301 1.95 7.67 -12.00
CA LEU A 301 0.85 7.11 -12.76
C LEU A 301 1.01 7.50 -14.22
N TYR A 302 1.21 6.50 -15.09
CA TYR A 302 1.23 6.72 -16.53
C TYR A 302 -0.20 6.88 -17.07
N LEU A 303 -0.43 7.93 -17.85
CA LEU A 303 -1.76 8.28 -18.37
C LEU A 303 -1.68 8.54 -19.88
N PRO A 304 -1.56 7.48 -20.71
CA PRO A 304 -1.32 7.62 -22.15
C PRO A 304 -2.45 8.35 -22.88
N ASP A 305 -3.67 8.28 -22.36
CA ASP A 305 -4.86 8.90 -22.95
C ASP A 305 -5.03 10.38 -22.54
N LEU A 306 -4.16 10.91 -21.65
CA LEU A 306 -4.17 12.28 -21.15
C LEU A 306 -2.80 12.94 -21.38
N PRO A 307 -2.46 13.30 -22.64
CA PRO A 307 -1.10 13.68 -23.02
C PRO A 307 -0.66 15.06 -22.50
N THR A 308 -1.57 15.88 -21.98
CA THR A 308 -1.23 17.17 -21.38
C THR A 308 -2.18 17.47 -20.24
N ILE A 309 -1.64 17.40 -19.02
CA ILE A 309 -2.31 17.88 -17.82
C ILE A 309 -1.89 19.34 -17.63
N THR A 310 -2.89 20.23 -17.57
CA THR A 310 -2.68 21.68 -17.45
C THR A 310 -2.68 22.14 -16.00
N ASP A 311 -3.35 21.40 -15.11
CA ASP A 311 -3.46 21.75 -13.71
C ASP A 311 -3.75 20.52 -12.83
N LEU A 312 -3.34 20.59 -11.56
CA LEU A 312 -3.48 19.54 -10.55
C LEU A 312 -4.05 20.11 -9.24
N LEU A 313 -5.14 19.51 -8.75
CA LEU A 313 -5.74 19.84 -7.47
C LEU A 313 -5.88 18.59 -6.60
N VAL A 314 -5.49 18.68 -5.32
CA VAL A 314 -5.59 17.57 -4.37
C VAL A 314 -6.60 17.87 -3.26
N ILE A 315 -7.43 16.88 -2.94
CA ILE A 315 -8.44 16.92 -1.90
C ILE A 315 -8.05 15.91 -0.82
N THR A 316 -7.79 16.40 0.38
CA THR A 316 -7.24 15.60 1.50
C THR A 316 -8.27 15.21 2.55
N GLU A 317 -9.54 15.49 2.31
CA GLU A 317 -10.65 15.20 3.25
C GLU A 317 -11.07 13.71 3.27
N SER A 318 -10.56 12.91 2.33
CA SER A 318 -10.75 11.46 2.25
C SER A 318 -9.58 10.71 2.92
N PRO A 319 -9.79 9.48 3.44
CA PRO A 319 -8.70 8.63 3.94
C PRO A 319 -7.56 8.46 2.93
N SER A 320 -7.90 8.36 1.65
CA SER A 320 -6.95 8.42 0.53
C SER A 320 -7.16 9.74 -0.23
N PRO A 321 -6.14 10.61 -0.34
CA PRO A 321 -6.28 11.88 -1.07
C PRO A 321 -6.80 11.68 -2.50
N ILE A 322 -7.70 12.55 -2.95
CA ILE A 322 -8.23 12.53 -4.31
C ILE A 322 -7.51 13.61 -5.12
N VAL A 323 -6.90 13.22 -6.22
CA VAL A 323 -6.23 14.11 -7.17
C VAL A 323 -7.18 14.36 -8.35
N LEU A 324 -7.34 15.61 -8.73
CA LEU A 324 -8.04 16.05 -9.93
C LEU A 324 -7.02 16.62 -10.90
N ALA A 325 -7.01 16.13 -12.14
CA ALA A 325 -6.20 16.68 -13.21
C ALA A 325 -7.08 17.29 -14.29
N SER A 326 -6.80 18.55 -14.61
CA SER A 326 -7.39 19.24 -15.76
C SER A 326 -6.70 18.83 -17.05
N THR A 327 -7.50 18.52 -18.07
CA THR A 327 -7.02 18.13 -19.40
C THR A 327 -7.88 18.77 -20.48
N GLU A 328 -7.38 18.78 -21.73
CA GLU A 328 -8.16 19.29 -22.88
C GLU A 328 -9.53 18.61 -23.06
N ASN A 329 -9.69 17.39 -22.55
CA ASN A 329 -10.88 16.55 -22.69
C ASN A 329 -11.78 16.53 -21.44
N GLY A 330 -11.42 17.26 -20.37
CA GLY A 330 -12.19 17.33 -19.11
C GLY A 330 -11.34 17.10 -17.87
N ILE A 331 -11.99 16.73 -16.75
CA ILE A 331 -11.34 16.45 -15.47
C ILE A 331 -11.17 14.94 -15.31
N ALA A 332 -9.94 14.52 -15.07
CA ALA A 332 -9.62 13.18 -14.62
C ALA A 332 -9.49 13.16 -13.09
N SER A 333 -9.96 12.09 -12.44
CA SER A 333 -9.79 11.91 -11.00
C SER A 333 -9.02 10.63 -10.68
N PHE A 334 -8.20 10.71 -9.63
CA PHE A 334 -7.36 9.62 -9.16
C PHE A 334 -7.40 9.60 -7.64
N THR A 335 -7.28 8.43 -7.05
CA THR A 335 -6.99 8.31 -5.61
C THR A 335 -5.51 8.02 -5.42
N LEU A 336 -4.92 8.73 -4.46
CA LEU A 336 -3.56 8.53 -4.01
C LEU A 336 -3.62 7.63 -2.77
N ASP A 337 -3.33 6.34 -2.97
CA ASP A 337 -3.12 5.45 -1.85
C ASP A 337 -1.65 5.57 -1.40
N LEU A 338 -1.49 6.15 -0.21
CA LEU A 338 -0.23 6.40 0.48
C LEU A 338 -0.11 5.33 1.57
N PRO A 339 1.04 4.62 1.70
CA PRO A 339 1.15 3.51 2.66
C PRO A 339 0.95 3.98 4.10
N ASP A 340 0.68 3.07 5.02
CA ASP A 340 0.57 3.39 6.45
C ASP A 340 1.86 4.08 6.93
N GLN A 341 1.77 5.35 7.32
CA GLN A 341 2.96 6.15 7.59
C GLN A 341 3.32 6.10 9.08
N GLY A 342 4.57 5.75 9.38
CA GLY A 342 5.19 6.01 10.68
C GLY A 342 5.36 7.51 10.95
N ALA A 343 5.84 7.84 12.14
CA ALA A 343 6.04 9.18 12.64
C ALA A 343 7.27 9.90 12.04
N ILE A 344 7.28 11.23 12.19
CA ILE A 344 8.44 12.07 11.90
C ILE A 344 9.12 12.41 13.24
N GLY A 345 10.38 12.02 13.37
CA GLY A 345 11.26 12.37 14.48
C GLY A 345 11.17 11.50 15.73
N THR A 346 10.21 10.59 15.85
CA THR A 346 10.17 9.57 16.93
C THR A 346 9.89 8.22 16.31
N ALA A 347 10.69 7.21 16.65
CA ALA A 347 10.53 5.87 16.10
C ALA A 347 9.22 5.19 16.58
N THR A 348 8.58 4.46 15.68
CA THR A 348 7.36 3.67 15.83
C THR A 348 7.56 2.31 15.13
N SER A 349 6.51 1.50 14.98
CA SER A 349 6.59 0.22 14.24
C SER A 349 6.11 0.38 12.79
N GLY A 350 6.19 1.58 12.24
CA GLY A 350 5.78 1.88 10.87
C GLY A 350 6.80 2.82 10.23
N HIS A 351 6.65 3.06 8.92
CA HIS A 351 7.66 3.76 8.09
C HIS A 351 7.98 5.18 8.57
N ASP A 352 9.05 5.39 9.31
CA ASP A 352 9.39 6.65 9.96
C ASP A 352 10.35 7.52 9.15
N ILE A 353 10.40 8.81 9.49
CA ILE A 353 11.47 9.71 9.05
C ILE A 353 12.17 10.25 10.29
N LEU A 354 13.40 9.80 10.52
CA LEU A 354 14.14 10.04 11.74
C LEU A 354 15.32 10.97 11.45
N THR A 355 15.31 12.16 12.06
CA THR A 355 16.47 13.06 12.00
C THR A 355 17.44 12.72 13.13
N VAL A 356 18.68 12.37 12.77
CA VAL A 356 19.72 11.93 13.72
C VAL A 356 20.84 12.97 13.76
N ASN A 357 21.08 13.53 14.93
CA ASN A 357 22.09 14.56 15.17
C ASN A 357 23.35 14.00 15.87
N HIS A 358 24.29 14.87 16.20
CA HIS A 358 25.58 14.48 16.76
C HIS A 358 25.48 13.86 18.16
N GLU A 359 26.23 12.77 18.37
CA GLU A 359 26.30 11.93 19.57
C GLU A 359 24.99 11.22 19.94
N GLU A 360 24.09 11.02 18.97
CA GLU A 360 22.83 10.30 19.18
C GLU A 360 22.95 8.79 18.90
N MET A 361 22.09 8.03 19.58
CA MET A 361 21.78 6.65 19.25
C MET A 361 20.34 6.61 18.72
N ALA A 362 20.14 6.09 17.51
CA ALA A 362 18.83 5.96 16.88
C ALA A 362 18.50 4.48 16.62
N ASN A 363 17.23 4.11 16.74
CA ASN A 363 16.71 2.79 16.42
C ASN A 363 15.35 2.97 15.73
N GLY A 364 15.21 2.46 14.51
CA GLY A 364 13.99 2.58 13.70
C GLY A 364 12.86 1.64 14.13
N LEU A 365 13.21 0.47 14.69
CA LEU A 365 12.30 -0.60 15.11
C LEU A 365 11.79 -1.47 13.94
N GLU A 366 10.54 -1.33 13.53
CA GLU A 366 9.94 -2.10 12.43
C GLU A 366 9.43 -1.12 11.37
N GLY A 367 9.53 -1.50 10.10
CA GLY A 367 9.10 -0.68 8.96
C GLY A 367 10.28 -0.05 8.22
N ASP A 368 10.05 0.28 6.95
CA ASP A 368 11.01 0.99 6.10
C ASP A 368 11.24 2.44 6.57
N ASP A 369 12.38 2.69 7.22
CA ASP A 369 12.68 3.98 7.83
C ASP A 369 13.68 4.83 7.03
N ILE A 370 13.52 6.15 7.09
CA ILE A 370 14.48 7.10 6.49
C ILE A 370 15.23 7.84 7.59
N PHE A 371 16.53 7.59 7.69
CA PHE A 371 17.43 8.28 8.61
C PHE A 371 18.11 9.47 7.93
N LEU A 372 17.79 10.69 8.38
CA LEU A 372 18.44 11.94 7.97
C LEU A 372 19.57 12.28 8.95
N ILE A 373 20.82 12.03 8.54
CA ILE A 373 21.97 11.97 9.44
C ILE A 373 22.78 13.27 9.37
N ASN A 374 22.57 14.14 10.35
CA ASN A 374 23.18 15.47 10.43
C ASN A 374 24.47 15.53 11.26
N GLY A 375 24.84 14.44 11.92
CA GLY A 375 26.00 14.40 12.80
C GLY A 375 26.49 12.99 13.07
N ALA A 376 27.59 12.88 13.82
CA ALA A 376 28.10 11.56 14.17
C ALA A 376 27.17 10.81 15.09
N ALA A 377 26.75 9.61 14.70
CA ALA A 377 25.74 8.84 15.39
C ALA A 377 25.99 7.32 15.29
N THR A 378 25.29 6.55 16.13
CA THR A 378 25.15 5.10 15.98
C THR A 378 23.68 4.79 15.71
N ILE A 379 23.41 4.10 14.61
CA ILE A 379 22.06 3.92 14.08
C ILE A 379 21.82 2.43 13.92
N THR A 380 20.69 1.98 14.45
CA THR A 380 20.10 0.67 14.21
C THR A 380 18.90 0.89 13.30
N GLY A 381 18.88 0.26 12.13
CA GLY A 381 17.75 0.32 11.20
C GLY A 381 16.54 -0.33 11.84
N GLY A 382 16.66 -1.62 12.17
CA GLY A 382 15.54 -2.42 12.63
C GLY A 382 15.21 -3.50 11.61
N SER A 383 13.93 -3.86 11.50
CA SER A 383 13.44 -4.71 10.42
C SER A 383 12.69 -3.86 9.40
N GLY A 384 12.96 -4.06 8.11
CA GLY A 384 12.40 -3.23 7.04
C GLY A 384 13.50 -2.88 6.04
N ALA A 385 13.15 -2.14 5.00
CA ALA A 385 14.11 -1.58 4.06
C ALA A 385 14.50 -0.16 4.47
N ASP A 386 15.64 0.00 5.15
CA ASP A 386 16.02 1.28 5.74
C ASP A 386 16.95 2.09 4.84
N ILE A 387 16.76 3.41 4.85
CA ILE A 387 17.57 4.36 4.09
C ILE A 387 18.42 5.20 5.03
N PHE A 388 19.73 5.05 4.90
CA PHE A 388 20.70 5.82 5.67
C PHE A 388 21.24 6.98 4.83
N ARG A 389 20.89 8.20 5.21
CA ARG A 389 21.20 9.39 4.40
C ARG A 389 22.08 10.40 5.15
N PRO A 390 23.39 10.43 4.90
CA PRO A 390 24.26 11.48 5.40
C PRO A 390 23.95 12.87 4.83
N ALA A 391 23.91 13.87 5.70
CA ALA A 391 23.98 15.27 5.32
C ALA A 391 25.37 15.62 4.76
N ARG A 392 25.43 16.74 4.01
CA ARG A 392 26.62 17.20 3.28
C ARG A 392 27.92 17.23 4.10
N ASP A 393 27.84 17.65 5.36
CA ASP A 393 29.00 17.96 6.21
C ASP A 393 29.22 16.92 7.33
N VAL A 394 28.57 15.76 7.27
CA VAL A 394 28.77 14.72 8.28
C VAL A 394 30.15 14.08 8.10
N SER A 395 30.84 13.85 9.23
CA SER A 395 32.23 13.35 9.23
C SER A 395 32.33 11.86 9.48
N ALA A 396 31.46 11.29 10.31
CA ALA A 396 31.40 9.84 10.51
C ALA A 396 30.07 9.41 11.10
N PHE A 397 29.63 8.18 10.90
CA PHE A 397 28.55 7.54 11.65
C PHE A 397 28.65 6.00 11.55
N THR A 398 27.89 5.29 12.39
CA THR A 398 27.87 3.82 12.42
C THR A 398 26.45 3.30 12.17
N ILE A 399 26.32 2.30 11.30
CA ILE A 399 25.11 1.50 11.09
C ILE A 399 25.35 0.12 11.73
N THR A 400 24.42 -0.38 12.55
CA THR A 400 24.67 -1.57 13.39
C THR A 400 24.18 -2.89 12.82
N ASP A 401 23.28 -2.87 11.85
CA ASP A 401 22.45 -3.99 11.42
C ASP A 401 22.06 -3.89 9.94
N PHE A 402 22.96 -3.38 9.10
CA PHE A 402 22.70 -3.21 7.68
C PHE A 402 22.40 -4.56 6.99
N ASP A 403 21.22 -4.69 6.41
CA ASP A 403 20.84 -5.79 5.55
C ASP A 403 21.11 -5.41 4.07
N PRO A 404 22.08 -6.03 3.38
CA PRO A 404 22.37 -5.69 2.00
C PRO A 404 21.23 -6.00 1.02
N ASP A 405 20.30 -6.89 1.37
CA ASP A 405 19.18 -7.24 0.50
C ASP A 405 18.07 -6.18 0.61
N ALA A 406 17.87 -5.58 1.78
CA ALA A 406 16.81 -4.60 2.05
C ALA A 406 17.30 -3.13 2.14
N ASP A 407 18.37 -2.85 2.89
CA ASP A 407 18.79 -1.50 3.25
C ASP A 407 19.60 -0.80 2.15
N ARG A 408 19.51 0.53 2.12
CA ARG A 408 20.21 1.37 1.14
C ARG A 408 20.91 2.56 1.77
N LEU A 409 22.05 2.93 1.18
CA LEU A 409 22.84 4.08 1.60
C LEU A 409 22.67 5.21 0.59
N ASP A 410 21.98 6.30 0.94
CA ASP A 410 21.82 7.43 0.03
C ASP A 410 22.94 8.46 0.19
N LEU A 411 23.86 8.49 -0.79
CA LEU A 411 25.00 9.41 -0.80
C LEU A 411 24.82 10.60 -1.73
N SER A 412 23.59 10.85 -2.20
CA SER A 412 23.27 11.91 -3.16
C SER A 412 23.62 13.32 -2.65
N GLN A 413 23.62 13.51 -1.33
CA GLN A 413 23.88 14.81 -0.70
C GLN A 413 25.36 15.18 -0.59
N LEU A 414 26.27 14.25 -0.92
CA LEU A 414 27.69 14.47 -0.78
C LEU A 414 28.23 15.40 -1.89
N THR A 415 28.86 16.50 -1.47
CA THR A 415 29.42 17.48 -2.42
C THR A 415 30.49 16.85 -3.31
N PHE A 416 30.45 17.18 -4.60
CA PHE A 416 31.43 16.75 -5.63
C PHE A 416 31.50 15.23 -5.87
N LEU A 417 30.53 14.46 -5.40
CA LEU A 417 30.42 13.05 -5.73
C LEU A 417 29.82 12.93 -7.13
N ARG A 418 30.64 12.53 -8.11
CA ARG A 418 30.28 12.43 -9.53
C ARG A 418 30.19 10.99 -10.00
N SER A 419 30.72 10.06 -9.20
CA SER A 419 30.74 8.64 -9.48
C SER A 419 31.03 7.88 -8.18
N LEU A 420 30.36 6.72 -8.02
CA LEU A 420 30.64 5.77 -6.94
C LEU A 420 32.10 5.31 -6.92
N SER A 421 32.83 5.39 -8.05
CA SER A 421 34.27 5.10 -8.10
C SER A 421 35.14 6.03 -7.23
N GLN A 422 34.62 7.17 -6.79
CA GLN A 422 35.30 8.07 -5.86
C GLN A 422 35.17 7.60 -4.40
N ILE A 423 34.31 6.64 -4.12
CA ILE A 423 34.05 6.09 -2.81
C ILE A 423 34.99 4.91 -2.57
N GLN A 424 35.60 4.88 -1.39
CA GLN A 424 36.43 3.76 -0.96
C GLN A 424 35.62 2.87 -0.02
N VAL A 425 35.48 1.60 -0.35
CA VAL A 425 34.86 0.60 0.54
C VAL A 425 35.93 -0.40 0.96
N GLU A 426 36.11 -0.53 2.27
CA GLU A 426 36.98 -1.53 2.89
C GLU A 426 36.12 -2.58 3.59
N THR A 427 36.10 -3.80 3.07
CA THR A 427 35.40 -4.93 3.70
C THR A 427 36.02 -5.26 5.06
N THR A 428 35.17 -5.50 6.05
CA THR A 428 35.58 -5.95 7.40
C THR A 428 35.03 -7.35 7.67
N ASN A 429 35.38 -7.95 8.81
CA ASN A 429 34.93 -9.31 9.16
C ASN A 429 33.42 -9.41 9.42
N SER A 430 32.75 -8.28 9.67
CA SER A 430 31.34 -8.22 10.08
C SER A 430 30.58 -7.07 9.41
N GLY A 431 31.05 -6.64 8.24
CA GLY A 431 30.43 -5.58 7.46
C GLY A 431 31.45 -4.87 6.56
N ALA A 432 31.43 -3.55 6.52
CA ALA A 432 32.33 -2.73 5.70
C ALA A 432 32.58 -1.34 6.31
N THR A 433 33.58 -0.63 5.79
CA THR A 433 33.81 0.79 6.07
C THR A 433 33.83 1.58 4.77
N VAL A 434 32.97 2.59 4.67
CA VAL A 434 32.84 3.47 3.49
C VAL A 434 33.53 4.79 3.77
N ARG A 435 34.35 5.30 2.83
CA ARG A 435 35.07 6.57 2.97
C ARG A 435 34.95 7.46 1.74
N TYR A 436 34.68 8.74 1.97
CA TYR A 436 34.64 9.77 0.92
C TYR A 436 34.97 11.17 1.46
N GLN A 437 36.02 11.82 0.94
CA GLN A 437 36.40 13.22 1.24
C GLN A 437 36.34 13.67 2.72
N GLY A 438 36.57 12.76 3.67
CA GLY A 438 36.54 13.03 5.11
C GLY A 438 35.35 12.41 5.86
N LEU A 439 34.34 11.92 5.13
CA LEU A 439 33.29 11.04 5.65
C LEU A 439 33.83 9.62 5.87
N GLU A 440 33.54 9.03 7.03
CA GLU A 440 33.76 7.61 7.34
C GLU A 440 32.49 6.96 7.91
N ILE A 441 31.93 5.98 7.19
CA ILE A 441 30.75 5.22 7.62
C ILE A 441 31.21 3.83 8.03
N THR A 442 30.96 3.46 9.28
CA THR A 442 31.18 2.09 9.75
C THR A 442 29.87 1.32 9.62
N ILE A 443 29.86 0.23 8.87
CA ILE A 443 28.67 -0.58 8.61
C ILE A 443 28.89 -1.97 9.20
N HIS A 444 28.03 -2.37 10.12
CA HIS A 444 27.91 -3.73 10.60
C HIS A 444 26.74 -4.41 9.90
N SER A 445 26.94 -5.63 9.40
CA SER A 445 25.85 -6.38 8.74
C SER A 445 24.91 -6.99 9.78
N ALA A 446 23.60 -7.01 9.49
CA ALA A 446 22.58 -7.73 10.27
C ALA A 446 22.98 -9.19 10.53
N SER A 447 23.51 -9.86 9.51
CA SER A 447 23.96 -11.27 9.57
C SER A 447 25.29 -11.47 10.31
N GLY A 448 26.01 -10.38 10.61
CA GLY A 448 27.39 -10.42 11.09
C GLY A 448 28.42 -10.87 10.05
N ALA A 449 28.03 -10.98 8.77
CA ALA A 449 28.92 -11.31 7.67
C ALA A 449 29.69 -10.08 7.14
N SER A 450 30.72 -10.33 6.33
CA SER A 450 31.44 -9.29 5.60
C SER A 450 30.60 -8.74 4.44
N LEU A 451 30.65 -7.44 4.21
CA LEU A 451 29.96 -6.79 3.07
C LEU A 451 30.96 -6.35 2.00
N SER A 452 30.66 -6.64 0.75
CA SER A 452 31.37 -6.21 -0.44
C SER A 452 31.04 -4.76 -0.81
N ALA A 453 31.81 -4.18 -1.72
CA ALA A 453 31.55 -2.84 -2.22
C ALA A 453 30.23 -2.75 -3.00
N ASP A 454 29.87 -3.81 -3.72
CA ASP A 454 28.65 -3.85 -4.54
C ASP A 454 27.42 -3.93 -3.64
N GLU A 455 27.44 -4.77 -2.59
CA GLU A 455 26.35 -4.88 -1.60
C GLU A 455 26.09 -3.58 -0.84
N VAL A 456 27.14 -2.77 -0.58
CA VAL A 456 27.01 -1.52 0.18
C VAL A 456 26.64 -0.32 -0.70
N LEU A 457 27.13 -0.30 -1.94
CA LEU A 457 26.96 0.83 -2.86
C LEU A 457 25.89 0.61 -3.91
N GLN A 458 25.18 -0.53 -3.85
CA GLN A 458 23.98 -0.73 -4.63
C GLN A 458 23.03 0.45 -4.39
N ASP A 459 22.66 1.11 -5.49
CA ASP A 459 21.73 2.23 -5.47
C ASP A 459 22.16 3.45 -4.62
N ALA A 460 23.46 3.57 -4.34
CA ALA A 460 23.95 4.62 -3.43
C ALA A 460 24.05 6.04 -4.02
N LEU A 461 23.78 6.19 -5.33
CA LEU A 461 23.60 7.47 -6.02
C LEU A 461 22.23 7.45 -6.67
N PRO A 462 21.46 8.54 -6.61
CA PRO A 462 20.01 8.52 -6.64
C PRO A 462 19.51 7.72 -7.84
N PRO A 463 19.05 6.48 -7.63
CA PRO A 463 18.10 5.85 -8.52
C PRO A 463 16.70 6.31 -8.09
N GLU A 464 15.79 6.24 -9.04
CA GLU A 464 14.37 6.36 -8.77
C GLU A 464 14.00 5.27 -7.76
N PHE A 465 13.65 5.66 -6.54
CA PHE A 465 13.20 4.70 -5.53
C PHE A 465 11.82 5.08 -5.05
N HIS A 466 10.94 4.10 -5.10
CA HIS A 466 9.59 4.15 -4.60
C HIS A 466 9.64 4.01 -3.08
N LEU A 467 9.09 4.99 -2.36
CA LEU A 467 8.78 4.90 -0.91
C LEU A 467 7.74 3.81 -0.57
N LEU A 468 7.37 3.04 -1.58
CA LEU A 468 6.54 1.87 -1.59
C LEU A 468 7.40 0.83 -2.26
N GLY A 469 7.80 -0.20 -1.55
CA GLY A 469 8.00 -1.45 -2.24
C GLY A 469 6.75 -1.81 -3.02
N ILE A 470 6.73 -1.47 -4.31
CA ILE A 470 5.69 -1.96 -5.19
C ILE A 470 6.09 -3.39 -5.48
N GLY A 471 5.28 -4.33 -4.99
CA GLY A 471 5.37 -5.67 -5.54
C GLY A 471 5.24 -5.59 -7.04
N THR A 472 6.04 -6.40 -7.71
CA THR A 472 6.03 -6.56 -9.15
C THR A 472 4.72 -7.16 -9.60
N SER A 473 4.21 -6.68 -10.72
CA SER A 473 3.14 -7.36 -11.45
C SER A 473 3.71 -7.93 -12.74
N GLU A 474 4.00 -9.23 -12.75
CA GLU A 474 4.55 -9.93 -13.90
C GLU A 474 3.53 -10.89 -14.50
N VAL A 475 3.48 -10.89 -15.85
CA VAL A 475 2.65 -11.83 -16.62
C VAL A 475 3.55 -12.61 -17.55
N GLY A 476 3.62 -13.92 -17.30
CA GLY A 476 4.30 -14.89 -18.14
C GLY A 476 3.65 -15.10 -19.49
N THR A 477 4.33 -15.92 -20.25
CA THR A 477 4.03 -16.22 -21.64
C THR A 477 3.23 -17.53 -21.74
N ALA A 478 3.11 -18.07 -22.96
CA ALA A 478 2.55 -19.41 -23.16
C ALA A 478 3.64 -20.50 -23.13
N ASP A 479 4.87 -20.13 -22.79
CA ASP A 479 6.03 -21.01 -22.65
C ASP A 479 6.42 -21.16 -21.17
N ARG A 480 7.45 -21.97 -20.88
CA ARG A 480 7.88 -22.17 -19.49
C ARG A 480 8.62 -20.95 -18.96
N ASP A 481 8.08 -20.35 -17.91
CA ASP A 481 8.62 -19.15 -17.29
C ASP A 481 9.17 -19.44 -15.88
N ARG A 482 10.12 -18.60 -15.47
CA ARG A 482 10.65 -18.55 -14.11
C ARG A 482 10.54 -17.13 -13.61
N MET A 483 9.71 -16.91 -12.59
CA MET A 483 9.45 -15.61 -11.99
C MET A 483 9.89 -15.62 -10.53
N THR A 484 10.32 -14.47 -10.03
CA THR A 484 10.70 -14.28 -8.64
C THR A 484 10.25 -12.90 -8.25
N GLY A 485 9.37 -12.82 -7.25
CA GLY A 485 8.89 -11.57 -6.70
C GLY A 485 9.93 -10.91 -5.82
N THR A 486 9.48 -9.91 -5.09
CA THR A 486 10.28 -8.96 -4.33
C THR A 486 10.11 -9.21 -2.83
N LEU A 487 10.36 -8.20 -2.02
CA LEU A 487 10.11 -8.24 -0.58
C LEU A 487 8.72 -7.68 -0.22
N TYR A 488 7.87 -7.48 -1.23
CA TYR A 488 6.61 -6.75 -1.14
C TYR A 488 5.53 -7.46 -1.95
N GLY A 489 4.27 -7.33 -1.55
CA GLY A 489 3.14 -8.07 -2.15
C GLY A 489 3.05 -7.96 -3.67
N ASP A 490 3.45 -9.03 -4.35
CA ASP A 490 3.58 -9.18 -5.80
C ASP A 490 2.29 -9.75 -6.43
N THR A 491 2.16 -9.62 -7.75
CA THR A 491 1.17 -10.35 -8.54
C THR A 491 1.84 -11.03 -9.72
N LEU A 492 2.07 -12.34 -9.60
CA LEU A 492 2.82 -13.13 -10.56
C LEU A 492 1.92 -14.15 -11.26
N LEU A 493 1.83 -14.07 -12.59
CA LEU A 493 0.93 -14.89 -13.41
C LEU A 493 1.74 -15.75 -14.40
N GLY A 494 1.88 -17.06 -14.16
CA GLY A 494 2.69 -18.02 -14.94
C GLY A 494 2.28 -18.11 -16.40
N GLY A 495 0.98 -18.28 -16.66
CA GLY A 495 0.42 -18.32 -18.01
C GLY A 495 0.16 -19.75 -18.47
N GLY A 496 1.04 -20.31 -19.31
CA GLY A 496 0.84 -21.68 -19.79
C GLY A 496 2.11 -22.48 -19.97
N ARG A 497 1.97 -23.80 -20.03
CA ARG A 497 3.03 -24.78 -19.74
C ARG A 497 3.42 -24.74 -18.26
N VAL A 498 4.61 -25.27 -17.97
CA VAL A 498 5.07 -25.58 -16.61
C VAL A 498 5.98 -24.45 -16.18
N ASP A 499 5.51 -23.69 -15.21
CA ASP A 499 6.16 -22.48 -14.71
C ASP A 499 6.73 -22.69 -13.32
N THR A 500 7.66 -21.83 -12.91
CA THR A 500 8.21 -21.80 -11.55
C THR A 500 8.16 -20.38 -11.03
N ILE A 501 7.35 -20.15 -10.00
CA ILE A 501 7.09 -18.84 -9.42
C ILE A 501 7.46 -18.86 -7.94
N PHE A 502 8.23 -17.86 -7.52
CA PHE A 502 8.60 -17.58 -6.14
C PHE A 502 8.00 -16.21 -5.81
N GLY A 503 7.19 -16.13 -4.76
CA GLY A 503 6.59 -14.90 -4.25
C GLY A 503 7.67 -14.04 -3.60
N GLY A 504 8.23 -14.51 -2.50
CA GLY A 504 9.31 -13.82 -1.79
C GLY A 504 8.82 -13.40 -0.41
N ALA A 505 9.04 -12.15 -0.05
CA ALA A 505 8.38 -11.60 1.14
C ALA A 505 7.21 -10.70 0.74
N GLY A 506 6.31 -10.44 1.68
CA GLY A 506 5.09 -9.68 1.43
C GLY A 506 3.91 -10.57 1.07
N ASP A 507 2.70 -10.02 1.14
CA ASP A 507 1.47 -10.77 0.86
C ASP A 507 1.25 -10.87 -0.66
N ASP A 508 1.59 -12.02 -1.25
CA ASP A 508 1.65 -12.21 -2.71
C ASP A 508 0.38 -12.82 -3.32
N LEU A 509 0.15 -12.53 -4.61
CA LEU A 509 -0.84 -13.19 -5.45
C LEU A 509 -0.15 -13.97 -6.58
N LEU A 510 -0.09 -15.29 -6.42
CA LEU A 510 0.53 -16.20 -7.40
C LEU A 510 -0.52 -16.98 -8.18
N LYS A 511 -0.39 -17.06 -9.52
CA LYS A 511 -1.23 -17.92 -10.36
C LYS A 511 -0.39 -18.72 -11.35
N GLY A 512 -0.41 -20.05 -11.26
CA GLY A 512 0.30 -20.94 -12.20
C GLY A 512 -0.26 -20.86 -13.61
N GLY A 513 -1.55 -21.20 -13.76
CA GLY A 513 -2.26 -21.04 -15.02
C GLY A 513 -2.55 -22.38 -15.66
N SER A 514 -1.82 -22.78 -16.70
CA SER A 514 -2.08 -24.06 -17.38
C SER A 514 -0.82 -24.90 -17.53
N GLY A 515 -0.67 -25.92 -16.70
CA GLY A 515 0.45 -26.83 -16.69
C GLY A 515 0.62 -27.42 -15.31
N GLY A 516 1.72 -28.13 -15.07
CA GLY A 516 2.02 -28.63 -13.72
C GLY A 516 3.10 -27.76 -13.10
N ASP A 517 2.68 -26.69 -12.45
CA ASP A 517 3.48 -25.55 -12.04
C ASP A 517 4.12 -25.78 -10.65
N ILE A 518 5.12 -24.95 -10.33
CA ILE A 518 5.74 -24.88 -9.01
C ILE A 518 5.55 -23.45 -8.50
N LEU A 519 4.80 -23.29 -7.41
CA LEU A 519 4.43 -22.01 -6.84
C LEU A 519 4.85 -21.99 -5.35
N TRP A 520 5.68 -21.04 -4.95
CA TRP A 520 6.15 -20.89 -3.57
C TRP A 520 5.90 -19.46 -3.10
N GLY A 521 5.07 -19.27 -2.08
CA GLY A 521 4.83 -17.96 -1.45
C GLY A 521 6.03 -17.44 -0.67
N GLU A 522 6.64 -18.33 0.11
CA GLU A 522 7.79 -18.10 0.99
C GLU A 522 7.44 -17.46 2.33
N THR A 523 7.28 -16.14 2.44
CA THR A 523 7.00 -15.50 3.74
C THR A 523 5.88 -14.46 3.65
N SER A 524 5.09 -14.33 4.72
CA SER A 524 3.87 -13.49 4.83
C SER A 524 2.62 -14.22 4.33
N ASN A 525 1.47 -13.53 4.21
CA ASN A 525 0.19 -14.19 3.94
C ASN A 525 -0.12 -14.20 2.44
N ASP A 526 0.08 -15.33 1.80
CA ASP A 526 0.03 -15.45 0.35
C ASP A 526 -1.31 -16.02 -0.14
N THR A 527 -1.69 -15.61 -1.35
CA THR A 527 -2.81 -16.21 -2.08
C THR A 527 -2.32 -16.87 -3.36
N ILE A 528 -2.40 -18.20 -3.41
CA ILE A 528 -1.82 -19.00 -4.49
C ILE A 528 -2.86 -19.86 -5.20
N TYR A 529 -2.93 -19.73 -6.53
CA TYR A 529 -3.82 -20.51 -7.41
C TYR A 529 -3.01 -21.37 -8.39
N GLY A 530 -3.09 -22.69 -8.28
CA GLY A 530 -2.55 -23.63 -9.28
C GLY A 530 -3.25 -23.48 -10.63
N ASN A 531 -4.58 -23.56 -10.61
CA ASN A 531 -5.49 -23.54 -11.76
C ASN A 531 -5.57 -24.89 -12.49
N PHE A 532 -5.00 -25.02 -13.70
CA PHE A 532 -5.14 -26.24 -14.48
C PHE A 532 -3.84 -27.01 -14.54
N GLY A 533 -3.80 -28.19 -13.95
CA GLY A 533 -2.78 -29.20 -14.19
C GLY A 533 -2.28 -29.78 -12.87
N HIS A 534 -1.06 -30.30 -12.84
CA HIS A 534 -0.57 -31.04 -11.67
C HIS A 534 0.45 -30.20 -10.91
N ASP A 535 -0.06 -29.37 -10.01
CA ASP A 535 0.68 -28.27 -9.40
C ASP A 535 1.36 -28.68 -8.09
N ARG A 536 2.45 -27.98 -7.78
CA ARG A 536 3.13 -28.04 -6.48
C ARG A 536 3.10 -26.65 -5.88
N ILE A 537 2.39 -26.50 -4.78
CA ILE A 537 2.12 -25.22 -4.14
C ILE A 537 2.61 -25.26 -2.70
N SER A 538 3.44 -24.30 -2.32
CA SER A 538 3.84 -24.07 -0.92
C SER A 538 3.45 -22.66 -0.53
N GLY A 539 2.77 -22.51 0.61
CA GLY A 539 2.49 -21.21 1.24
C GLY A 539 3.79 -20.66 1.81
N GLY A 540 4.22 -21.20 2.94
CA GLY A 540 5.49 -20.84 3.55
C GLY A 540 5.29 -20.48 5.01
N SER A 541 5.82 -19.36 5.47
CA SER A 541 5.44 -18.84 6.79
C SER A 541 4.38 -17.76 6.65
N GLY A 542 3.30 -17.83 7.40
CA GLY A 542 2.19 -16.88 7.33
C GLY A 542 0.84 -17.61 7.26
N ASP A 543 -0.26 -16.89 7.31
CA ASP A 543 -1.61 -17.47 7.21
C ASP A 543 -2.04 -17.47 5.73
N ASP A 544 -1.78 -18.56 5.01
CA ASP A 544 -1.87 -18.63 3.55
C ASP A 544 -3.21 -19.16 3.01
N LEU A 545 -3.51 -18.81 1.76
CA LEU A 545 -4.65 -19.35 0.99
C LEU A 545 -4.16 -20.06 -0.28
N LEU A 546 -4.27 -21.39 -0.30
CA LEU A 546 -3.81 -22.25 -1.39
C LEU A 546 -4.98 -22.95 -2.10
N LEU A 547 -5.05 -22.82 -3.43
CA LEU A 547 -6.06 -23.48 -4.25
C LEU A 547 -5.41 -24.28 -5.39
N GLY A 548 -5.50 -25.60 -5.35
CA GLY A 548 -5.04 -26.50 -6.42
C GLY A 548 -5.88 -26.36 -7.70
N GLN A 549 -7.21 -26.42 -7.53
CA GLN A 549 -8.25 -26.31 -8.56
C GLN A 549 -8.48 -27.60 -9.34
N ALA A 550 -7.81 -27.84 -10.47
CA ALA A 550 -8.15 -28.96 -11.34
C ALA A 550 -6.95 -29.87 -11.59
N HIS A 551 -7.22 -31.17 -11.56
CA HIS A 551 -6.29 -32.30 -11.60
C HIS A 551 -5.61 -32.53 -10.25
N ASN A 552 -4.56 -33.34 -10.22
CA ASN A 552 -4.01 -33.87 -8.97
C ASN A 552 -2.86 -32.98 -8.51
N ASP A 553 -3.08 -32.25 -7.43
CA ASP A 553 -2.18 -31.23 -6.91
C ASP A 553 -1.52 -31.64 -5.60
N ARG A 554 -0.45 -30.92 -5.24
CA ARG A 554 0.19 -31.04 -3.93
C ARG A 554 0.35 -29.67 -3.29
N LEU A 555 -0.25 -29.50 -2.13
CA LEU A 555 -0.29 -28.25 -1.39
C LEU A 555 0.36 -28.43 -0.01
N TRP A 556 1.23 -27.50 0.37
CA TRP A 556 1.86 -27.41 1.69
C TRP A 556 1.59 -26.02 2.28
N GLY A 557 0.88 -25.92 3.40
CA GLY A 557 0.72 -24.66 4.13
C GLY A 557 2.03 -24.23 4.78
N ASN A 558 2.61 -25.14 5.57
CA ASN A 558 3.82 -25.01 6.37
C ASN A 558 3.58 -24.32 7.73
N GLU A 559 4.01 -23.09 7.99
CA GLU A 559 3.87 -22.48 9.32
C GLU A 559 2.83 -21.35 9.28
N GLY A 560 1.79 -21.41 10.13
CA GLY A 560 0.71 -20.43 10.17
C GLY A 560 -0.66 -21.09 10.15
N ALA A 561 -1.74 -20.31 10.21
CA ALA A 561 -3.10 -20.83 10.17
C ALA A 561 -3.64 -20.81 8.73
N ASP A 562 -3.40 -21.89 8.00
CA ASP A 562 -3.54 -21.95 6.55
C ASP A 562 -4.92 -22.44 6.08
N ARG A 563 -5.24 -22.13 4.82
CA ARG A 563 -6.43 -22.62 4.12
C ARG A 563 -6.07 -23.27 2.80
N LEU A 564 -6.23 -24.59 2.74
CA LEU A 564 -5.87 -25.40 1.58
C LEU A 564 -7.11 -26.02 0.93
N PHE A 565 -7.25 -25.86 -0.39
CA PHE A 565 -8.35 -26.40 -1.18
C PHE A 565 -7.83 -27.16 -2.42
N GLY A 566 -8.03 -28.48 -2.48
CA GLY A 566 -7.66 -29.32 -3.63
C GLY A 566 -8.61 -29.12 -4.83
N HIS A 567 -9.92 -29.13 -4.55
CA HIS A 567 -11.03 -29.03 -5.49
C HIS A 567 -11.32 -30.27 -6.34
N LEU A 568 -10.76 -30.42 -7.55
CA LEU A 568 -11.09 -31.51 -8.47
C LEU A 568 -9.84 -32.31 -8.78
N GLY A 569 -9.77 -33.57 -8.34
CA GLY A 569 -8.61 -34.40 -8.59
C GLY A 569 -8.31 -35.27 -7.39
N ASN A 570 -7.23 -36.03 -7.47
CA ASN A 570 -6.73 -36.79 -6.32
C ASN A 570 -5.57 -36.02 -5.71
N ASP A 571 -5.86 -35.20 -4.72
CA ASP A 571 -4.95 -34.18 -4.20
C ASP A 571 -4.19 -34.66 -2.96
N SER A 572 -3.09 -33.97 -2.65
CA SER A 572 -2.36 -34.17 -1.40
C SER A 572 -2.16 -32.84 -0.69
N LEU A 573 -2.77 -32.66 0.47
CA LEU A 573 -2.74 -31.42 1.25
C LEU A 573 -2.06 -31.70 2.60
N PHE A 574 -1.14 -30.81 2.98
CA PHE A 574 -0.42 -30.83 4.25
C PHE A 574 -0.56 -29.46 4.90
N GLY A 575 -1.18 -29.38 6.07
CA GLY A 575 -1.38 -28.14 6.83
C GLY A 575 -0.04 -27.63 7.33
N GLY A 576 0.52 -28.30 8.33
CA GLY A 576 1.85 -28.01 8.85
C GLY A 576 1.79 -27.66 10.33
N GLY A 577 2.22 -26.47 10.71
CA GLY A 577 2.11 -25.97 12.08
C GLY A 577 1.14 -24.81 12.14
N GLY A 578 0.15 -24.87 13.03
CA GLY A 578 -0.90 -23.85 13.16
C GLY A 578 -2.28 -24.49 13.09
N ASP A 579 -3.34 -23.70 13.30
CA ASP A 579 -4.71 -24.24 13.27
C ASP A 579 -5.27 -24.15 11.85
N ASP A 580 -5.17 -25.24 11.08
CA ASP A 580 -5.36 -25.24 9.63
C ASP A 580 -6.78 -25.63 9.19
N ARG A 581 -7.13 -25.24 7.95
CA ARG A 581 -8.34 -25.68 7.26
C ARG A 581 -8.04 -26.31 5.91
N LEU A 582 -8.22 -27.63 5.83
CA LEU A 582 -7.99 -28.42 4.61
C LEU A 582 -9.31 -28.93 4.03
N ALA A 583 -9.47 -28.82 2.71
CA ALA A 583 -10.59 -29.42 1.98
C ALA A 583 -10.11 -30.09 0.67
N GLY A 584 -10.33 -31.40 0.55
CA GLY A 584 -9.90 -32.21 -0.61
C GLY A 584 -10.75 -31.88 -1.83
N GLY A 585 -12.05 -32.09 -1.75
CA GLY A 585 -12.99 -31.75 -2.81
C GLY A 585 -13.58 -32.99 -3.45
N ASN A 586 -13.48 -33.16 -4.77
CA ASN A 586 -13.88 -34.40 -5.43
C ASN A 586 -12.66 -35.16 -5.93
N GLY A 587 -12.58 -36.43 -5.58
CA GLY A 587 -11.54 -37.37 -5.98
C GLY A 587 -11.06 -38.14 -4.76
N ALA A 588 -10.03 -38.97 -4.91
CA ALA A 588 -9.48 -39.73 -3.80
C ALA A 588 -8.28 -38.98 -3.22
N ASP A 589 -8.51 -38.24 -2.14
CA ASP A 589 -7.59 -37.24 -1.61
C ASP A 589 -6.80 -37.75 -0.38
N SER A 590 -5.65 -37.15 -0.13
CA SER A 590 -4.82 -37.41 1.06
C SER A 590 -4.56 -36.11 1.80
N LEU A 591 -5.18 -35.93 2.96
CA LEU A 591 -5.10 -34.72 3.76
C LEU A 591 -4.41 -35.00 5.11
N LYS A 592 -3.53 -34.11 5.53
CA LYS A 592 -2.81 -34.18 6.80
C LYS A 592 -2.81 -32.81 7.49
N GLY A 593 -3.38 -32.72 8.69
CA GLY A 593 -3.39 -31.51 9.53
C GLY A 593 -2.00 -31.15 10.04
N ASP A 594 -1.29 -32.16 10.56
CA ASP A 594 0.03 -32.04 11.20
C ASP A 594 -0.04 -31.53 12.65
N ALA A 595 0.28 -30.28 12.95
CA ALA A 595 0.33 -29.78 14.32
C ALA A 595 -0.56 -28.56 14.52
N GLY A 596 -1.54 -28.66 15.42
CA GLY A 596 -2.51 -27.59 15.68
C GLY A 596 -3.91 -28.17 15.81
N ALA A 597 -4.92 -27.33 16.03
CA ALA A 597 -6.31 -27.77 16.08
C ALA A 597 -6.96 -27.65 14.69
N ASP A 598 -6.90 -28.71 13.90
CA ASP A 598 -7.17 -28.66 12.47
C ASP A 598 -8.61 -29.00 12.11
N TYR A 599 -9.08 -28.41 10.99
CA TYR A 599 -10.30 -28.80 10.31
C TYR A 599 -9.98 -29.46 8.98
N VAL A 600 -10.29 -30.75 8.84
CA VAL A 600 -9.96 -31.56 7.66
C VAL A 600 -11.23 -32.15 7.05
N ASP A 601 -11.50 -31.85 5.78
CA ASP A 601 -12.70 -32.26 5.04
C ASP A 601 -12.32 -32.97 3.74
N GLY A 602 -12.57 -34.28 3.63
CA GLY A 602 -12.24 -35.09 2.45
C GLY A 602 -13.10 -34.68 1.25
N GLY A 603 -14.42 -34.63 1.47
CA GLY A 603 -15.38 -34.26 0.45
C GLY A 603 -15.99 -35.48 -0.22
N GLY A 604 -15.72 -35.69 -1.49
CA GLY A 604 -16.32 -36.77 -2.28
C GLY A 604 -15.26 -37.66 -2.91
N GLY A 605 -15.23 -38.92 -2.52
CA GLY A 605 -14.31 -39.93 -3.03
C GLY A 605 -13.87 -40.84 -1.90
N ASN A 606 -12.78 -41.58 -2.07
CA ASN A 606 -12.27 -42.43 -0.99
C ASN A 606 -11.02 -41.78 -0.44
N ASP A 607 -11.17 -41.08 0.67
CA ASP A 607 -10.18 -40.13 1.16
C ASP A 607 -9.39 -40.70 2.34
N ARG A 608 -8.18 -40.17 2.53
CA ARG A 608 -7.34 -40.44 3.69
C ARG A 608 -7.09 -39.15 4.44
N LEU A 609 -7.62 -39.05 5.66
CA LEU A 609 -7.52 -37.89 6.53
C LEU A 609 -6.72 -38.24 7.78
N ILE A 610 -5.79 -37.38 8.16
CA ILE A 610 -4.95 -37.53 9.35
C ILE A 610 -4.92 -36.19 10.08
N GLY A 611 -5.28 -36.13 11.36
CA GLY A 611 -5.15 -34.93 12.20
C GLY A 611 -3.70 -34.73 12.67
N ASP A 612 -3.10 -35.79 13.22
CA ASP A 612 -1.82 -35.80 13.94
C ASP A 612 -1.90 -35.14 15.33
N ALA A 613 -1.31 -33.98 15.60
CA ALA A 613 -1.19 -33.46 16.96
C ALA A 613 -2.11 -32.25 17.19
N GLY A 614 -3.09 -32.39 18.08
CA GLY A 614 -3.96 -31.29 18.50
C GLY A 614 -5.40 -31.75 18.73
N ASN A 615 -6.37 -30.85 18.64
CA ASN A 615 -7.77 -31.25 18.82
C ASN A 615 -8.49 -31.10 17.48
N ASP A 616 -8.51 -32.17 16.70
CA ASP A 616 -8.81 -32.09 15.29
C ASP A 616 -10.25 -32.44 14.98
N LYS A 617 -10.73 -31.92 13.85
CA LYS A 617 -12.05 -32.25 13.31
C LYS A 617 -11.91 -32.79 11.90
N LEU A 618 -12.18 -34.09 11.74
CA LEU A 618 -12.09 -34.81 10.48
C LEU A 618 -13.48 -35.19 9.96
N LEU A 619 -13.72 -34.92 8.68
CA LEU A 619 -14.97 -35.21 7.96
C LEU A 619 -14.65 -35.97 6.67
N GLY A 620 -15.00 -37.26 6.58
CA GLY A 620 -14.84 -38.04 5.35
C GLY A 620 -15.86 -37.64 4.28
N ALA A 621 -17.12 -37.49 4.70
CA ALA A 621 -18.27 -37.13 3.89
C ALA A 621 -18.75 -38.24 2.94
N ALA A 622 -18.33 -38.30 1.68
CA ALA A 622 -18.91 -39.24 0.71
C ALA A 622 -17.89 -40.17 0.08
N GLY A 623 -17.85 -41.41 0.56
CA GLY A 623 -17.15 -42.55 -0.03
C GLY A 623 -16.53 -43.39 1.07
N ASN A 624 -15.59 -44.27 0.75
CA ASN A 624 -15.02 -45.17 1.77
C ASN A 624 -13.72 -44.56 2.29
N ASP A 625 -13.84 -43.85 3.41
CA ASP A 625 -12.80 -42.97 3.90
C ASP A 625 -12.00 -43.61 5.03
N MET A 626 -10.78 -43.14 5.21
CA MET A 626 -9.91 -43.50 6.32
C MET A 626 -9.54 -42.24 7.12
N LEU A 627 -10.04 -42.14 8.34
CA LEU A 627 -9.81 -41.02 9.25
C LEU A 627 -8.95 -41.50 10.43
N ILE A 628 -7.86 -40.77 10.72
CA ILE A 628 -7.01 -40.96 11.89
C ILE A 628 -6.95 -39.63 12.63
N GLY A 629 -7.41 -39.55 13.88
CA GLY A 629 -7.32 -38.35 14.71
C GLY A 629 -5.86 -38.05 15.06
N GLY A 630 -5.30 -38.80 15.99
CA GLY A 630 -3.91 -38.68 16.39
C GLY A 630 -3.79 -38.45 17.89
N ASP A 631 -2.99 -37.47 18.31
CA ASP A 631 -2.82 -37.07 19.70
C ASP A 631 -3.75 -35.88 20.01
N GLY A 632 -4.68 -36.06 20.94
CA GLY A 632 -5.48 -34.99 21.54
C GLY A 632 -6.95 -35.36 21.64
N ARG A 633 -7.86 -34.40 21.53
CA ARG A 633 -9.31 -34.67 21.63
C ARG A 633 -9.95 -34.41 20.29
N ASP A 634 -10.16 -35.48 19.55
CA ASP A 634 -10.54 -35.40 18.15
C ASP A 634 -12.03 -35.68 17.93
N SER A 635 -12.54 -35.16 16.83
CA SER A 635 -13.91 -35.37 16.36
C SER A 635 -13.88 -35.90 14.93
N LEU A 636 -14.13 -37.19 14.76
CA LEU A 636 -14.13 -37.88 13.47
C LEU A 636 -15.56 -38.22 13.04
N ASN A 637 -15.88 -37.94 11.77
CA ASN A 637 -17.16 -38.31 11.17
C ASN A 637 -16.92 -38.90 9.76
N GLY A 638 -17.21 -40.19 9.59
CA GLY A 638 -17.03 -40.90 8.32
C GLY A 638 -17.99 -40.39 7.25
N GLY A 639 -19.28 -40.35 7.56
CA GLY A 639 -20.30 -39.76 6.70
C GLY A 639 -21.13 -40.83 6.00
N THR A 640 -20.89 -41.10 4.72
CA THR A 640 -21.65 -42.08 3.94
C THR A 640 -20.71 -43.05 3.25
N HIS A 641 -21.17 -44.31 3.11
CA HIS A 641 -20.40 -45.49 2.72
C HIS A 641 -19.53 -46.01 3.86
N SER A 642 -18.66 -47.00 3.58
CA SER A 642 -18.03 -47.81 4.62
C SER A 642 -16.68 -47.22 5.01
N ASP A 643 -16.63 -46.64 6.21
CA ASP A 643 -15.48 -45.85 6.66
C ASP A 643 -14.62 -46.59 7.69
N THR A 644 -13.38 -46.13 7.86
CA THR A 644 -12.48 -46.56 8.93
C THR A 644 -12.03 -45.36 9.75
N LEU A 645 -12.42 -45.32 11.02
CA LEU A 645 -12.13 -44.25 11.96
C LEU A 645 -11.22 -44.78 13.08
N ILE A 646 -10.12 -44.08 13.33
CA ILE A 646 -9.18 -44.33 14.42
C ILE A 646 -9.01 -43.03 15.20
N GLY A 647 -9.44 -42.98 16.46
CA GLY A 647 -9.31 -41.80 17.31
C GLY A 647 -7.84 -41.49 17.58
N GLY A 648 -7.17 -42.35 18.33
CA GLY A 648 -5.77 -42.18 18.68
C GLY A 648 -5.63 -42.00 20.18
N VAL A 649 -4.70 -41.14 20.62
CA VAL A 649 -4.47 -40.85 22.03
C VAL A 649 -5.34 -39.69 22.46
N GLY A 650 -6.26 -39.93 23.39
CA GLY A 650 -6.99 -38.89 24.10
C GLY A 650 -8.49 -39.18 24.15
N ILE A 651 -9.34 -38.16 24.27
CA ILE A 651 -10.78 -38.37 24.50
C ILE A 651 -11.53 -38.04 23.22
N ASP A 652 -11.77 -39.04 22.39
CA ASP A 652 -12.21 -38.84 21.01
C ASP A 652 -13.71 -39.07 20.81
N PHE A 653 -14.24 -38.47 19.75
CA PHE A 653 -15.63 -38.56 19.33
C PHE A 653 -15.68 -39.11 17.90
N LEU A 654 -16.09 -40.37 17.75
CA LEU A 654 -16.16 -41.05 16.45
C LEU A 654 -17.62 -41.29 16.06
N ILE A 655 -17.96 -40.90 14.83
CA ILE A 655 -19.27 -41.13 14.20
C ILE A 655 -19.02 -41.83 12.86
N GLY A 656 -19.43 -43.09 12.72
CA GLY A 656 -19.32 -43.83 11.46
C GLY A 656 -20.20 -43.19 10.39
N GLY A 657 -21.51 -43.17 10.61
CA GLY A 657 -22.46 -42.51 9.72
C GLY A 657 -23.37 -43.53 9.06
N ALA A 658 -23.44 -43.57 7.74
CA ALA A 658 -24.23 -44.55 7.01
C ALA A 658 -23.32 -45.48 6.23
N GLY A 659 -23.27 -46.77 6.54
CA GLY A 659 -22.30 -47.66 5.93
C GLY A 659 -22.03 -48.90 6.75
N ASN A 660 -20.93 -49.58 6.50
CA ASN A 660 -20.47 -50.63 7.41
C ASN A 660 -19.11 -50.20 7.92
N ASP A 661 -19.11 -49.53 9.05
CA ASP A 661 -17.98 -48.74 9.50
C ASP A 661 -17.08 -49.53 10.44
N ARG A 662 -15.83 -49.11 10.54
CA ARG A 662 -14.83 -49.69 11.45
C ARG A 662 -14.33 -48.58 12.36
N LEU A 663 -14.67 -48.67 13.64
CA LEU A 663 -14.32 -47.65 14.63
C LEU A 663 -13.37 -48.24 15.66
N ARG A 664 -12.28 -47.52 15.96
CA ARG A 664 -11.35 -47.80 17.06
C ARG A 664 -11.09 -46.49 17.78
N GLY A 665 -11.47 -46.39 19.06
CA GLY A 665 -11.20 -45.21 19.88
C GLY A 665 -9.69 -45.03 20.07
N GLY A 666 -9.08 -45.95 20.82
CA GLY A 666 -7.65 -45.93 21.11
C GLY A 666 -7.45 -45.93 22.62
N PRO A 667 -6.29 -45.48 23.13
CA PRO A 667 -6.15 -45.19 24.56
C PRO A 667 -7.18 -44.16 25.07
N ASP A 668 -7.35 -44.12 26.40
CA ASP A 668 -8.17 -43.15 27.14
C ASP A 668 -9.69 -43.40 27.15
N THR A 669 -10.57 -42.46 26.81
CA THR A 669 -12.02 -42.63 27.05
C THR A 669 -12.81 -42.05 25.90
N ASP A 670 -13.26 -42.92 25.01
CA ASP A 670 -13.81 -42.49 23.74
C ASP A 670 -15.33 -42.61 23.67
N HIS A 671 -15.89 -41.86 22.73
CA HIS A 671 -17.32 -41.77 22.47
C HIS A 671 -17.62 -42.16 21.03
N LEU A 672 -18.21 -43.33 20.85
CA LEU A 672 -18.39 -43.96 19.55
C LEU A 672 -19.88 -44.06 19.17
N ARG A 673 -20.18 -43.77 17.90
CA ARG A 673 -21.47 -44.03 17.25
C ARG A 673 -21.24 -44.71 15.92
N GLY A 674 -21.84 -45.89 15.73
CA GLY A 674 -21.77 -46.61 14.46
C GLY A 674 -22.61 -45.90 13.40
N GLY A 675 -23.89 -45.69 13.73
CA GLY A 675 -24.87 -45.14 12.82
C GLY A 675 -25.68 -46.23 12.10
N ASP A 676 -25.98 -46.02 10.82
CA ASP A 676 -26.77 -46.97 10.02
C ASP A 676 -25.86 -48.01 9.39
N GLY A 677 -26.13 -49.30 9.62
CA GLY A 677 -25.56 -50.42 8.88
C GLY A 677 -24.94 -51.47 9.78
N ALA A 678 -23.90 -52.18 9.34
CA ALA A 678 -23.30 -53.28 10.10
C ALA A 678 -21.88 -52.92 10.53
N ASP A 679 -21.78 -52.30 11.70
CA ASP A 679 -20.56 -51.66 12.15
C ASP A 679 -19.66 -52.59 12.98
N ARG A 680 -18.39 -52.24 13.03
CA ARG A 680 -17.36 -52.97 13.77
C ARG A 680 -16.63 -52.04 14.71
N PHE A 681 -16.83 -52.23 16.00
CA PHE A 681 -16.10 -51.53 17.05
C PHE A 681 -14.92 -52.41 17.48
N ILE A 682 -13.69 -51.91 17.31
CA ILE A 682 -12.45 -52.68 17.46
C ILE A 682 -11.77 -52.28 18.76
N PHE A 683 -11.37 -53.28 19.56
CA PHE A 683 -10.69 -53.08 20.84
C PHE A 683 -9.47 -54.00 20.99
N PHE A 684 -8.40 -53.47 21.59
CA PHE A 684 -7.17 -54.16 22.00
C PHE A 684 -6.87 -53.94 23.50
N PRO A 685 -5.94 -54.71 24.10
CA PRO A 685 -5.54 -54.51 25.48
C PRO A 685 -4.95 -53.10 25.72
N GLY A 686 -5.39 -52.44 26.78
CA GLY A 686 -4.87 -51.12 27.20
C GLY A 686 -5.55 -49.91 26.54
N GLU A 687 -6.61 -50.11 25.75
CA GLU A 687 -7.39 -49.06 25.07
C GLU A 687 -8.43 -48.39 25.97
N GLY A 688 -8.16 -48.26 27.28
CA GLY A 688 -8.98 -47.39 28.11
C GLY A 688 -10.46 -47.79 28.28
N ARG A 689 -11.37 -46.80 28.27
CA ARG A 689 -12.77 -46.92 28.72
C ARG A 689 -13.73 -46.22 27.76
N ASP A 690 -14.37 -46.98 26.90
CA ASP A 690 -15.13 -46.40 25.80
C ASP A 690 -16.64 -46.52 25.97
N TRP A 691 -17.39 -45.64 25.31
CA TRP A 691 -18.84 -45.63 25.29
C TRP A 691 -19.38 -45.68 23.86
N ILE A 692 -20.17 -46.72 23.57
CA ILE A 692 -20.94 -46.85 22.33
C ILE A 692 -22.39 -46.45 22.61
N TYR A 693 -22.92 -45.53 21.80
CA TYR A 693 -24.21 -44.88 22.06
C TYR A 693 -25.42 -45.49 21.33
N ASP A 694 -25.20 -46.27 20.28
CA ASP A 694 -26.23 -46.71 19.33
C ASP A 694 -26.07 -48.16 18.84
N PHE A 695 -25.30 -48.99 19.55
CA PHE A 695 -25.03 -50.38 19.17
C PHE A 695 -26.30 -51.20 18.83
N ASP A 696 -26.42 -51.68 17.59
CA ASP A 696 -27.48 -52.57 17.13
C ASP A 696 -27.03 -54.04 17.22
N VAL A 697 -27.57 -54.77 18.19
CA VAL A 697 -27.29 -56.20 18.42
C VAL A 697 -27.62 -57.12 17.22
N THR A 698 -28.37 -56.65 16.24
CA THR A 698 -28.71 -57.43 15.03
C THR A 698 -27.69 -57.26 13.91
N GLN A 699 -26.96 -56.14 13.86
CA GLN A 699 -26.07 -55.79 12.76
C GLN A 699 -24.62 -55.62 13.21
N ASP A 700 -24.37 -55.01 14.36
CA ASP A 700 -23.05 -54.57 14.79
C ASP A 700 -22.23 -55.66 15.44
N ARG A 701 -20.91 -55.50 15.45
CA ARG A 701 -19.97 -56.44 16.04
C ARG A 701 -18.91 -55.75 16.89
N LEU A 702 -18.66 -56.31 18.07
CA LEU A 702 -17.49 -56.00 18.90
C LEU A 702 -16.34 -56.90 18.46
N VAL A 703 -15.29 -56.32 17.90
CA VAL A 703 -14.09 -57.02 17.45
C VAL A 703 -13.01 -56.87 18.52
N LEU A 704 -12.64 -57.97 19.16
CA LEU A 704 -11.71 -58.01 20.27
C LEU A 704 -10.41 -58.68 19.82
N GLY A 705 -9.35 -57.89 19.66
CA GLY A 705 -8.01 -58.37 19.32
C GLY A 705 -7.20 -58.69 20.57
N GLU A 706 -6.53 -59.84 20.59
CA GLU A 706 -5.68 -60.28 21.72
C GLU A 706 -6.39 -60.39 23.08
N ILE A 707 -7.73 -60.40 23.09
CA ILE A 707 -8.58 -60.58 24.27
C ILE A 707 -9.40 -61.85 24.06
N SER A 708 -9.47 -62.72 25.06
CA SER A 708 -10.28 -63.94 25.02
C SER A 708 -11.58 -63.80 25.82
N LYS A 709 -12.60 -64.58 25.46
CA LYS A 709 -13.94 -64.50 26.07
C LYS A 709 -13.96 -64.67 27.59
N ASP A 710 -13.07 -65.51 28.12
CA ASP A 710 -12.93 -65.78 29.56
C ASP A 710 -12.35 -64.60 30.36
N GLN A 711 -11.81 -63.59 29.67
CA GLN A 711 -11.31 -62.36 30.28
C GLN A 711 -12.39 -61.27 30.44
N LEU A 712 -13.59 -61.48 29.88
CA LEU A 712 -14.67 -60.51 29.93
C LEU A 712 -15.52 -60.67 31.20
N SER A 713 -15.92 -59.56 31.81
CA SER A 713 -16.95 -59.57 32.85
C SER A 713 -18.00 -58.50 32.59
N PHE A 714 -19.25 -58.81 32.93
CA PHE A 714 -20.42 -58.00 32.58
C PHE A 714 -21.07 -57.45 33.83
N ARG A 715 -21.36 -56.15 33.84
CA ARG A 715 -22.10 -55.51 34.94
C ARG A 715 -23.06 -54.44 34.42
N PRO A 716 -24.26 -54.33 35.02
CA PRO A 716 -25.17 -53.23 34.71
C PRO A 716 -24.61 -51.90 35.22
N THR A 717 -24.98 -50.83 34.53
CA THR A 717 -24.70 -49.44 34.90
C THR A 717 -26.00 -48.63 34.91
N ASN A 718 -25.94 -47.38 35.34
CA ASN A 718 -27.11 -46.48 35.29
C ASN A 718 -27.54 -46.11 33.85
N TRP A 719 -26.72 -46.44 32.85
CA TRP A 719 -26.92 -45.99 31.47
C TRP A 719 -26.93 -47.13 30.45
N GLY A 720 -26.80 -48.38 30.90
CA GLY A 720 -26.75 -49.59 30.05
C GLY A 720 -25.80 -50.64 30.61
N LEU A 721 -25.12 -51.38 29.75
CA LEU A 721 -24.23 -52.50 30.09
C LEU A 721 -22.76 -52.04 30.06
N ALA A 722 -21.96 -52.45 31.04
CA ALA A 722 -20.51 -52.37 30.98
C ALA A 722 -19.91 -53.77 30.82
N ILE A 723 -18.98 -53.89 29.87
CA ILE A 723 -18.14 -55.04 29.62
C ILE A 723 -16.74 -54.66 30.09
N ASP A 724 -16.34 -55.15 31.25
CA ASP A 724 -15.00 -54.89 31.79
C ASP A 724 -13.99 -55.82 31.08
N LEU A 725 -12.93 -55.23 30.54
CA LEU A 725 -11.77 -55.87 29.90
C LEU A 725 -10.61 -55.95 30.92
N PRO A 726 -9.52 -56.72 30.66
CA PRO A 726 -8.37 -56.80 31.56
C PRO A 726 -7.83 -55.44 32.04
N ASP A 727 -7.72 -54.48 31.12
CA ASP A 727 -7.15 -53.16 31.36
C ASP A 727 -8.04 -52.03 30.79
N GLY A 728 -9.36 -52.26 30.72
CA GLY A 728 -10.28 -51.32 30.09
C GLY A 728 -11.76 -51.64 30.29
N MET A 729 -12.63 -50.93 29.57
CA MET A 729 -14.08 -51.11 29.65
C MET A 729 -14.76 -50.72 28.34
N ILE A 730 -15.78 -51.49 27.92
CA ILE A 730 -16.71 -51.10 26.86
C ILE A 730 -18.08 -50.84 27.50
N GLY A 731 -18.58 -49.61 27.40
CA GLY A 731 -19.91 -49.19 27.85
C GLY A 731 -20.88 -49.16 26.68
N LEU A 732 -21.97 -49.94 26.77
CA LEU A 732 -23.02 -49.98 25.76
C LEU A 732 -24.27 -49.30 26.30
N ARG A 733 -24.59 -48.12 25.76
CA ARG A 733 -25.69 -47.31 26.27
C ARG A 733 -27.04 -47.88 25.85
N GLY A 734 -27.98 -47.96 26.78
CA GLY A 734 -29.37 -48.37 26.51
C GLY A 734 -29.59 -49.87 26.33
N LEU A 735 -28.54 -50.69 26.47
CA LEU A 735 -28.62 -52.15 26.43
C LEU A 735 -28.45 -52.75 27.83
N ASP A 736 -29.22 -53.79 28.11
CA ASP A 736 -29.11 -54.56 29.36
C ASP A 736 -28.30 -55.85 29.19
N ASP A 737 -28.17 -56.36 27.95
CA ASP A 737 -27.47 -57.60 27.59
C ASP A 737 -27.01 -57.57 26.12
N VAL A 738 -26.03 -58.40 25.76
CA VAL A 738 -25.50 -58.53 24.39
C VAL A 738 -25.33 -60.01 24.02
N PRO A 739 -25.91 -60.46 22.90
CA PRO A 739 -25.76 -61.83 22.40
C PRO A 739 -24.31 -62.24 22.08
N ASP A 740 -24.02 -63.54 22.23
CA ASP A 740 -22.70 -64.12 21.97
C ASP A 740 -22.19 -63.93 20.53
N ASP A 741 -23.09 -63.84 19.55
CA ASP A 741 -22.74 -63.67 18.13
C ASP A 741 -22.37 -62.23 17.75
N CYS A 742 -22.54 -61.28 18.68
CA CYS A 742 -22.04 -59.92 18.56
C CYS A 742 -20.51 -59.84 18.74
N PHE A 743 -19.87 -60.84 19.33
CA PHE A 743 -18.44 -60.86 19.62
C PHE A 743 -17.64 -61.56 18.53
N VAL A 744 -16.58 -60.90 18.06
CA VAL A 744 -15.60 -61.44 17.11
C VAL A 744 -14.22 -61.37 17.75
N PHE A 745 -13.65 -62.53 18.09
CA PHE A 745 -12.32 -62.61 18.68
C PHE A 745 -11.28 -62.88 17.58
N ILE A 746 -10.22 -62.06 17.50
CA ILE A 746 -9.18 -62.14 16.46
C ILE A 746 -7.76 -62.27 17.02
#